data_AF-A0AAD5WBF8-F1
#
_entry.id   AF-A0AAD5WBF8-F1
#
_cell.length_a   1.000
_cell.length_b   1.000
_cell.length_c   1.000
_cell.angle_alpha   90.00
_cell.angle_beta   90.00
_cell.angle_gamma   90.00
#
_symmetry.space_group_name_H-M   'P 1'
#
loop_
_entity.id
_entity.type
_entity.pdbx_description
1 polymer ?
#
loop_
_entity_poly.entity_id
_entity_poly.type
_entity_poly.pdbx_seq_one_letter_code
_entity_poly.pdbx_strand_id
1 'polypeptide(L)'
;MIPRSIFNPISLSLVLFLTFVSYSSGSSPCSSTHQENARKFWIENDRFCKDGVPFQIIGGDMHYFRIVPEYWKDRLLRAKALGLNTIQTYVPWNIHEPQPEKYNFNGIADLEAYLQLAHELGFLVMLRSGPYICGEWDLGGFPAWLLSIEPALELRSSDSTYLFLVERWWGVLLPKIKPLLYQNGGPIIMIQVENEYGSFGSDKHYLRYLAKLARRHLGDEVVLYTTDGAGDATLSNGAIPEDGVYAAVDFDTWSNSSSAFEIQKKYNVPRKSPPLSAEFYTGWLTHWGEKLATTNASSTAAALENILSKDGSAVLYMAHGGTNFGLFSGANTDSNDESTYKPDLTSYDYDAPIKEYGDVNNPKYKELRRVIRKYAAAPLPSFPSSISTEAYGIVKLNKMFSVFEALYLFSNPTKTVESENPLPMESAGQMYGFMLYVSEYEQKKGNSTVSISKIHDRAQVFVSCSEGDKSNPHYVGVIERWNNKEPLSVPYLGCPSNITLFILVENMGRVNYGKYIYDRKGILSTVQVDNLTLHRWKMHPIQLDYLSNLSKNGLMKEYRYAIEEKASLQREFKNHIGNMRHRHQEHKSNSPTLYKGHFSINSTSMLKDTFISFCGWNKGIAFVNNFNIGRFWPKVGPQCTLYVPAPILKQGENTLVIFELEYANPDHTINFVSAPDFSCNLNMLHEK
;
A
#
# COMPACT_ATOMS: atom_id res chain seq x y z
N MET A 1 -61.79 -29.13 72.00
CA MET A 1 -61.75 -28.22 73.16
C MET A 1 -61.03 -26.94 72.75
N ILE A 2 -61.73 -25.81 72.76
CA ILE A 2 -61.22 -24.42 72.72
C ILE A 2 -60.93 -24.06 74.21
N PRO A 3 -59.90 -23.27 74.63
CA PRO A 3 -59.87 -21.83 74.33
C PRO A 3 -58.57 -20.98 74.36
N ARG A 4 -58.69 -19.84 73.64
CA ARG A 4 -58.27 -18.45 73.95
C ARG A 4 -56.79 -18.02 73.85
N SER A 5 -56.50 -17.34 72.73
CA SER A 5 -55.99 -15.96 72.56
C SER A 5 -55.26 -15.24 73.72
N ILE A 6 -54.06 -14.71 73.45
CA ILE A 6 -53.63 -13.34 73.81
C ILE A 6 -52.77 -12.76 72.67
N PHE A 7 -53.17 -11.58 72.18
CA PHE A 7 -52.45 -10.70 71.26
C PHE A 7 -51.48 -9.81 72.05
N ASN A 8 -50.29 -9.52 71.49
CA ASN A 8 -49.52 -8.31 71.79
C ASN A 8 -48.67 -7.93 70.57
N PRO A 9 -48.68 -6.67 70.08
CA PRO A 9 -47.95 -6.27 68.89
C PRO A 9 -46.54 -5.78 69.24
N ILE A 10 -45.54 -6.23 68.49
CA ILE A 10 -44.17 -5.70 68.53
C ILE A 10 -44.09 -4.56 67.51
N SER A 11 -43.87 -3.35 68.02
CA SER A 11 -43.53 -2.15 67.24
C SER A 11 -42.10 -2.27 66.70
N LEU A 12 -41.95 -2.43 65.39
CA LEU A 12 -40.67 -2.26 64.69
C LEU A 12 -40.70 -0.90 63.98
N SER A 13 -40.06 0.11 64.58
CA SER A 13 -39.84 1.42 63.95
C SER A 13 -38.80 1.28 62.85
N LEU A 14 -39.25 1.28 61.60
CA LEU A 14 -38.40 1.37 60.41
C LEU A 14 -38.05 2.86 60.18
N VAL A 15 -36.84 3.27 60.56
CA VAL A 15 -36.30 4.59 60.23
C VAL A 15 -35.90 4.58 58.75
N LEU A 16 -36.76 5.14 57.89
CA LEU A 16 -36.43 5.44 56.50
C LEU A 16 -35.47 6.64 56.47
N PHE A 17 -34.19 6.41 56.18
CA PHE A 17 -33.28 7.47 55.73
C PHE A 17 -33.65 7.81 54.27
N LEU A 18 -34.47 8.84 54.09
CA LEU A 18 -34.65 9.51 52.80
C LEU A 18 -33.41 10.37 52.54
N THR A 19 -32.43 9.81 51.83
CA THR A 19 -31.37 10.61 51.18
C THR A 19 -31.99 11.32 49.98
N PHE A 20 -32.33 12.60 50.16
CA PHE A 20 -32.54 13.51 49.04
C PHE A 20 -31.20 13.69 48.32
N VAL A 21 -30.96 12.91 47.27
CA VAL A 21 -29.98 13.26 46.25
C VAL A 21 -30.59 14.39 45.44
N SER A 22 -30.14 15.60 45.69
CA SER A 22 -30.36 16.75 44.83
C SER A 22 -29.74 16.45 43.46
N TYR A 23 -30.57 16.01 42.52
CA TYR A 23 -30.23 16.07 41.09
C TYR A 23 -30.05 17.55 40.75
N SER A 24 -28.81 18.00 40.63
CA SER A 24 -28.56 19.19 39.82
C SER A 24 -28.99 18.81 38.41
N SER A 25 -29.94 19.56 37.85
CA SER A 25 -30.29 19.51 36.44
C SER A 25 -29.12 20.10 35.64
N GLY A 26 -28.00 19.37 35.58
CA GLY A 26 -26.95 19.59 34.61
C GLY A 26 -27.53 19.24 33.25
N SER A 27 -27.50 20.18 32.31
CA SER A 27 -27.85 19.91 30.91
C SER A 27 -27.05 18.70 30.44
N SER A 28 -27.73 17.70 29.86
CA SER A 28 -27.07 16.56 29.22
C SER A 28 -25.99 17.07 28.26
N PRO A 29 -24.76 16.55 28.29
CA PRO A 29 -23.68 17.01 27.41
C PRO A 29 -24.01 16.86 25.92
N CYS A 30 -24.89 15.91 25.58
CA CYS A 30 -25.51 15.78 24.27
C CYS A 30 -27.01 16.07 24.40
N SER A 31 -27.52 17.08 23.70
CA SER A 31 -28.94 17.45 23.76
C SER A 31 -29.81 16.42 23.02
N SER A 32 -30.86 15.93 23.68
CA SER A 32 -31.81 14.93 23.13
C SER A 32 -32.99 15.55 22.39
N THR A 33 -32.89 16.81 21.97
CA THR A 33 -34.00 17.61 21.40
C THR A 33 -34.42 17.23 19.98
N HIS A 34 -34.01 16.07 19.47
CA HIS A 34 -34.29 15.61 18.12
C HIS A 34 -35.21 14.39 18.12
N GLN A 35 -36.07 14.27 17.09
CA GLN A 35 -37.07 13.21 16.91
C GLN A 35 -36.55 11.84 17.36
N GLU A 36 -37.31 11.19 18.26
CA GLU A 36 -36.95 9.95 18.98
C GLU A 36 -36.58 8.72 18.13
N ASN A 37 -36.49 8.82 16.79
CA ASN A 37 -36.26 7.69 15.89
C ASN A 37 -35.18 7.90 14.79
N ALA A 38 -34.46 9.03 14.74
CA ALA A 38 -33.44 9.27 13.71
C ALA A 38 -32.01 8.99 14.22
N ARG A 39 -31.28 8.07 13.56
CA ARG A 39 -29.85 7.80 13.85
C ARG A 39 -29.02 9.04 13.55
N LYS A 40 -28.19 9.49 14.49
CA LYS A 40 -27.40 10.71 14.33
C LYS A 40 -26.04 10.65 15.03
N PHE A 41 -25.02 11.18 14.36
CA PHE A 41 -23.69 11.41 14.92
C PHE A 41 -23.32 12.88 14.73
N TRP A 42 -22.92 13.58 15.80
CA TRP A 42 -22.61 15.01 15.75
C TRP A 42 -21.59 15.41 16.82
N ILE A 43 -21.21 16.68 16.80
CA ILE A 43 -20.28 17.26 17.78
C ILE A 43 -21.00 18.34 18.58
N GLU A 44 -20.94 18.25 19.90
CA GLU A 44 -21.52 19.22 20.83
C GLU A 44 -20.74 19.23 22.16
N ASN A 45 -20.56 20.40 22.75
CA ASN A 45 -19.88 20.59 24.04
C ASN A 45 -18.51 19.89 24.13
N ASP A 46 -17.70 20.00 23.07
CA ASP A 46 -16.39 19.35 22.93
C ASP A 46 -16.44 17.82 23.11
N ARG A 47 -17.55 17.18 22.73
CA ARG A 47 -17.73 15.72 22.71
C ARG A 47 -18.31 15.26 21.38
N PHE A 48 -17.98 14.04 20.97
CA PHE A 48 -18.78 13.35 19.97
C PHE A 48 -20.05 12.84 20.63
N CYS A 49 -21.17 12.97 19.93
CA CYS A 49 -22.49 12.54 20.36
C CYS A 49 -23.04 11.56 19.32
N LYS A 50 -23.49 10.40 19.79
CA LYS A 50 -24.14 9.38 18.97
C LYS A 50 -25.49 9.07 19.58
N ASP A 51 -26.57 9.29 18.84
CA ASP A 51 -27.95 9.02 19.27
C ASP A 51 -28.29 9.56 20.67
N GLY A 52 -27.82 10.78 20.98
CA GLY A 52 -28.10 11.47 22.24
C GLY A 52 -27.17 11.13 23.40
N VAL A 53 -26.21 10.22 23.20
CA VAL A 53 -25.21 9.86 24.23
C VAL A 53 -23.80 10.27 23.82
N PRO A 54 -22.95 10.70 24.78
CA PRO A 54 -21.53 10.90 24.52
C PRO A 54 -20.87 9.65 23.98
N PHE A 55 -19.99 9.83 23.00
CA PHE A 55 -19.28 8.75 22.32
C PHE A 55 -17.78 9.04 22.33
N GLN A 56 -16.96 8.04 22.66
CA GLN A 56 -15.51 8.11 22.57
C GLN A 56 -15.06 7.18 21.45
N ILE A 57 -14.33 7.71 20.47
CA ILE A 57 -13.81 6.92 19.36
C ILE A 57 -12.55 6.21 19.85
N ILE A 58 -12.60 4.88 19.85
CA ILE A 58 -11.44 4.00 20.03
C ILE A 58 -11.32 3.23 18.72
N GLY A 59 -10.63 3.84 17.77
CA GLY A 59 -10.58 3.41 16.38
C GLY A 59 -9.29 2.69 16.01
N GLY A 60 -9.27 2.12 14.82
CA GLY A 60 -8.06 1.60 14.22
C GLY A 60 -8.09 1.66 12.70
N ASP A 61 -6.98 2.07 12.10
CA ASP A 61 -6.79 2.03 10.66
C ASP A 61 -6.55 0.60 10.19
N MET A 62 -7.34 0.20 9.19
CA MET A 62 -7.26 -1.11 8.54
C MET A 62 -7.68 -0.96 7.08
N HIS A 63 -6.72 -1.10 6.18
CA HIS A 63 -6.89 -0.82 4.76
C HIS A 63 -7.35 -2.06 4.01
N TYR A 64 -8.59 -2.05 3.50
CA TYR A 64 -9.15 -3.19 2.75
C TYR A 64 -8.31 -3.59 1.54
N PHE A 65 -7.65 -2.62 0.90
CA PHE A 65 -6.80 -2.81 -0.27
C PHE A 65 -5.42 -3.44 0.05
N ARG A 66 -5.10 -3.67 1.32
CA ARG A 66 -3.88 -4.36 1.80
C ARG A 66 -4.17 -5.74 2.38
N ILE A 67 -5.41 -6.21 2.29
CA ILE A 67 -5.89 -7.46 2.89
C ILE A 67 -6.73 -8.19 1.85
N VAL A 68 -6.45 -9.46 1.57
CA VAL A 68 -7.30 -10.24 0.65
C VAL A 68 -8.74 -10.33 1.20
N PRO A 69 -9.79 -10.22 0.36
CA PRO A 69 -11.18 -10.12 0.81
C PRO A 69 -11.64 -11.22 1.77
N GLU A 70 -11.16 -12.45 1.54
CA GLU A 70 -11.44 -13.62 2.34
C GLU A 70 -11.00 -13.46 3.80
N TYR A 71 -10.07 -12.53 4.06
CA TYR A 71 -9.53 -12.24 5.38
C TYR A 71 -10.06 -10.98 6.04
N TRP A 72 -10.84 -10.13 5.34
CA TRP A 72 -11.43 -8.94 5.96
C TRP A 72 -12.19 -9.27 7.25
N LYS A 73 -13.01 -10.32 7.23
CA LYS A 73 -13.79 -10.72 8.41
C LYS A 73 -12.89 -11.11 9.58
N ASP A 74 -11.84 -11.90 9.34
CA ASP A 74 -10.90 -12.29 10.41
C ASP A 74 -10.19 -11.05 10.98
N ARG A 75 -9.66 -10.17 10.13
CA ARG A 75 -8.95 -8.97 10.59
C ARG A 75 -9.86 -8.04 11.40
N LEU A 76 -11.10 -7.83 10.93
CA LEU A 76 -12.12 -7.06 11.66
C LEU A 76 -12.50 -7.71 13.00
N LEU A 77 -12.63 -9.03 13.08
CA LEU A 77 -12.89 -9.72 14.35
C LEU A 77 -11.72 -9.59 15.34
N ARG A 78 -10.47 -9.58 14.85
CA ARG A 78 -9.29 -9.30 15.68
C ARG A 78 -9.28 -7.86 16.18
N ALA A 79 -9.60 -6.89 15.32
CA ALA A 79 -9.82 -5.50 15.74
C ALA A 79 -10.93 -5.38 16.81
N LYS A 80 -12.02 -6.16 16.66
CA LYS A 80 -13.11 -6.17 17.64
C LYS A 80 -12.64 -6.72 18.99
N ALA A 81 -11.84 -7.79 18.96
CA ALA A 81 -11.27 -8.42 20.15
C ALA A 81 -10.17 -7.58 20.81
N LEU A 82 -9.51 -6.68 20.07
CA LEU A 82 -8.63 -5.64 20.61
C LEU A 82 -9.43 -4.60 21.43
N GLY A 83 -10.70 -4.42 21.06
CA GLY A 83 -11.66 -3.55 21.72
C GLY A 83 -12.02 -2.30 20.94
N LEU A 84 -11.70 -2.27 19.64
CA LEU A 84 -12.02 -1.16 18.77
C LEU A 84 -13.54 -1.08 18.54
N ASN A 85 -14.06 0.14 18.55
CA ASN A 85 -15.47 0.43 18.25
C ASN A 85 -15.68 1.05 16.87
N THR A 86 -14.60 1.53 16.26
CA THR A 86 -14.60 2.24 14.98
C THR A 86 -13.47 1.71 14.09
N ILE A 87 -13.71 1.57 12.79
CA ILE A 87 -12.68 1.28 11.79
C ILE A 87 -12.45 2.54 10.95
N GLN A 88 -11.19 2.85 10.70
CA GLN A 88 -10.79 3.87 9.74
C GLN A 88 -10.17 3.20 8.50
N THR A 89 -10.47 3.70 7.31
CA THR A 89 -9.81 3.27 6.08
C THR A 89 -9.72 4.39 5.06
N TYR A 90 -8.62 4.43 4.32
CA TYR A 90 -8.48 5.20 3.10
C TYR A 90 -9.26 4.60 1.92
N VAL A 91 -9.46 5.40 0.87
CA VAL A 91 -9.94 4.99 -0.45
C VAL A 91 -8.93 5.40 -1.53
N PRO A 92 -8.02 4.51 -1.97
CA PRO A 92 -7.03 4.82 -2.99
C PRO A 92 -7.68 4.91 -4.38
N TRP A 93 -7.71 6.11 -4.95
CA TRP A 93 -8.31 6.35 -6.28
C TRP A 93 -7.67 5.46 -7.37
N ASN A 94 -6.36 5.21 -7.33
CA ASN A 94 -5.63 4.47 -8.35
C ASN A 94 -6.10 3.02 -8.59
N ILE A 95 -6.55 2.29 -7.57
CA ILE A 95 -7.09 0.93 -7.78
C ILE A 95 -8.54 0.95 -8.27
N HIS A 96 -9.25 2.05 -8.01
CA HIS A 96 -10.64 2.23 -8.38
C HIS A 96 -10.81 2.85 -9.77
N GLU A 97 -9.84 3.60 -10.27
CA GLU A 97 -9.80 4.11 -11.65
C GLU A 97 -8.41 3.87 -12.27
N PRO A 98 -7.99 2.60 -12.46
CA PRO A 98 -6.65 2.27 -12.96
C PRO A 98 -6.40 2.77 -14.39
N GLN A 99 -7.46 3.02 -15.15
CA GLN A 99 -7.45 3.75 -16.43
C GLN A 99 -8.54 4.82 -16.38
N PRO A 100 -8.38 5.95 -17.10
CA PRO A 100 -9.40 6.98 -17.15
C PRO A 100 -10.78 6.38 -17.44
N GLU A 101 -11.76 6.69 -16.58
CA GLU A 101 -13.18 6.31 -16.69
C GLU A 101 -13.46 4.80 -16.65
N LYS A 102 -12.46 3.98 -16.28
CA LYS A 102 -12.66 2.54 -16.05
C LYS A 102 -12.60 2.24 -14.57
N TYR A 103 -13.77 2.08 -13.99
CA TYR A 103 -13.92 1.90 -12.56
C TYR A 103 -13.85 0.44 -12.12
N ASN A 104 -13.20 0.17 -10.98
CA ASN A 104 -13.11 -1.14 -10.36
C ASN A 104 -13.53 -1.09 -8.89
N PHE A 105 -14.56 -1.86 -8.55
CA PHE A 105 -15.05 -2.05 -7.17
C PHE A 105 -15.25 -3.55 -6.87
N ASN A 106 -14.43 -4.41 -7.47
CA ASN A 106 -14.51 -5.86 -7.31
C ASN A 106 -13.29 -6.41 -6.57
N GLY A 107 -13.44 -7.59 -5.95
CA GLY A 107 -12.35 -8.30 -5.28
C GLY A 107 -11.74 -7.45 -4.17
N ILE A 108 -10.41 -7.29 -4.16
CA ILE A 108 -9.71 -6.48 -3.15
C ILE A 108 -10.09 -4.99 -3.18
N ALA A 109 -10.71 -4.51 -4.27
CA ALA A 109 -11.22 -3.15 -4.40
C ALA A 109 -12.71 -3.02 -4.05
N ASP A 110 -13.37 -4.05 -3.54
CA ASP A 110 -14.79 -3.99 -3.15
C ASP A 110 -14.98 -3.27 -1.80
N LEU A 111 -14.91 -1.94 -1.85
CA LEU A 111 -15.10 -1.06 -0.70
C LEU A 111 -16.50 -1.22 -0.09
N GLU A 112 -17.54 -1.39 -0.90
CA GLU A 112 -18.92 -1.48 -0.41
C GLU A 112 -19.10 -2.75 0.45
N ALA A 113 -18.60 -3.90 -0.01
CA ALA A 113 -18.63 -5.14 0.75
C ALA A 113 -17.82 -5.05 2.05
N TYR A 114 -16.64 -4.42 2.02
CA TYR A 114 -15.84 -4.22 3.23
C TYR A 114 -16.57 -3.36 4.28
N LEU A 115 -17.19 -2.25 3.84
CA LEU A 115 -17.94 -1.36 4.73
C LEU A 115 -19.21 -2.01 5.28
N GLN A 116 -19.92 -2.79 4.45
CA GLN A 116 -21.06 -3.58 4.90
C GLN A 116 -20.65 -4.63 5.93
N LEU A 117 -19.53 -5.33 5.71
CA LEU A 117 -19.00 -6.29 6.67
C LEU A 117 -18.60 -5.63 7.99
N ALA A 118 -17.97 -4.45 7.95
CA ALA A 118 -17.69 -3.68 9.16
C ALA A 118 -18.99 -3.34 9.91
N HIS A 119 -20.05 -2.96 9.18
CA HIS A 119 -21.36 -2.69 9.76
C HIS A 119 -21.99 -3.93 10.41
N GLU A 120 -21.97 -5.08 9.73
CA GLU A 120 -22.49 -6.36 10.25
C GLU A 120 -21.78 -6.79 11.55
N LEU A 121 -20.49 -6.49 11.67
CA LEU A 121 -19.69 -6.74 12.88
C LEU A 121 -19.85 -5.64 13.95
N GLY A 122 -20.76 -4.70 13.72
CA GLY A 122 -21.13 -3.64 14.65
C GLY A 122 -20.02 -2.59 14.86
N PHE A 123 -19.21 -2.33 13.84
CA PHE A 123 -18.31 -1.18 13.82
C PHE A 123 -19.01 0.06 13.30
N LEU A 124 -18.61 1.22 13.83
CA LEU A 124 -18.74 2.48 13.12
C LEU A 124 -17.55 2.65 12.16
N VAL A 125 -17.68 3.55 11.19
CA VAL A 125 -16.61 3.80 10.22
C VAL A 125 -16.29 5.29 10.11
N MET A 126 -15.00 5.59 10.13
CA MET A 126 -14.43 6.85 9.65
C MET A 126 -13.84 6.59 8.25
N LEU A 127 -14.40 7.20 7.21
CA LEU A 127 -13.95 6.97 5.84
C LEU A 127 -13.06 8.11 5.38
N ARG A 128 -11.87 7.80 4.88
CA ARG A 128 -10.93 8.81 4.36
C ARG A 128 -10.95 8.80 2.85
N SER A 129 -11.76 9.69 2.29
CA SER A 129 -12.18 9.65 0.88
C SER A 129 -11.16 10.21 -0.14
N GLY A 130 -10.05 10.78 0.36
CA GLY A 130 -9.00 11.36 -0.47
C GLY A 130 -9.34 12.77 -0.98
N PRO A 131 -9.10 13.11 -2.26
CA PRO A 131 -8.68 12.21 -3.35
C PRO A 131 -7.21 11.76 -3.25
N TYR A 132 -6.38 12.51 -2.51
CA TYR A 132 -5.04 12.12 -2.09
C TYR A 132 -5.10 11.51 -0.69
N ILE A 133 -4.38 10.40 -0.47
CA ILE A 133 -4.41 9.66 0.80
C ILE A 133 -3.03 9.47 1.44
N CYS A 134 -1.93 9.86 0.79
CA CYS A 134 -0.58 9.45 1.25
C CYS A 134 -0.52 7.92 1.45
N GLY A 135 -0.43 7.46 2.70
CA GLY A 135 -0.68 6.08 3.11
C GLY A 135 0.41 5.10 2.71
N GLU A 136 1.62 5.58 2.41
CA GLU A 136 2.73 4.77 1.89
C GLU A 136 2.33 3.92 0.67
N TRP A 137 1.48 4.49 -0.17
CA TRP A 137 0.87 3.86 -1.33
C TRP A 137 1.25 4.63 -2.59
N ASP A 138 1.38 3.94 -3.73
CA ASP A 138 1.86 4.53 -4.99
C ASP A 138 1.13 5.84 -5.31
N LEU A 139 1.92 6.92 -5.44
CA LEU A 139 1.48 8.29 -5.73
C LEU A 139 0.45 8.84 -4.72
N GLY A 140 0.48 8.38 -3.48
CA GLY A 140 -0.48 8.80 -2.46
C GLY A 140 -1.92 8.42 -2.82
N GLY A 141 -2.12 7.33 -3.58
CA GLY A 141 -3.43 6.88 -4.05
C GLY A 141 -3.93 7.55 -5.33
N PHE A 142 -3.21 8.51 -5.89
CA PHE A 142 -3.57 9.07 -7.19
C PHE A 142 -3.33 8.08 -8.33
N PRO A 143 -4.22 8.01 -9.34
CA PRO A 143 -3.93 7.27 -10.54
C PRO A 143 -2.75 7.87 -11.29
N ALA A 144 -1.75 7.05 -11.61
CA ALA A 144 -0.54 7.50 -12.30
C ALA A 144 -0.80 8.12 -13.68
N TRP A 145 -1.92 7.81 -14.33
CA TRP A 145 -2.28 8.41 -15.61
C TRP A 145 -2.52 9.92 -15.50
N LEU A 146 -2.76 10.47 -14.29
CA LEU A 146 -2.77 11.92 -14.06
C LEU A 146 -1.44 12.57 -14.48
N LEU A 147 -0.32 11.87 -14.28
CA LEU A 147 1.00 12.37 -14.67
C LEU A 147 1.23 12.34 -16.19
N SER A 148 0.37 11.69 -16.97
CA SER A 148 0.48 11.67 -18.45
C SER A 148 -0.21 12.85 -19.13
N ILE A 149 -1.00 13.64 -18.40
CA ILE A 149 -1.77 14.75 -18.93
C ILE A 149 -0.84 15.95 -19.18
N GLU A 150 -1.03 16.60 -20.33
CA GLU A 150 -0.29 17.79 -20.75
C GLU A 150 -1.27 18.94 -21.09
N PRO A 151 -1.03 20.18 -20.64
CA PRO A 151 0.05 20.58 -19.72
C PRO A 151 -0.08 19.90 -18.35
N ALA A 152 1.05 19.73 -17.66
CA ALA A 152 1.10 19.07 -16.37
C ALA A 152 0.11 19.70 -15.37
N LEU A 153 -0.68 18.86 -14.70
CA LEU A 153 -1.63 19.27 -13.68
C LEU A 153 -0.91 19.79 -12.45
N GLU A 154 -1.44 20.83 -11.81
CA GLU A 154 -1.09 21.12 -10.41
C GLU A 154 -1.94 20.24 -9.49
N LEU A 155 -1.33 19.17 -8.97
CA LEU A 155 -2.01 18.24 -8.07
C LEU A 155 -2.25 18.91 -6.71
N ARG A 156 -3.38 18.58 -6.09
CA ARG A 156 -3.79 19.08 -4.76
C ARG A 156 -3.87 20.63 -4.71
N SER A 157 -4.37 21.24 -5.79
CA SER A 157 -4.58 22.69 -5.89
C SER A 157 -5.95 23.01 -6.52
N SER A 158 -6.22 24.30 -6.73
CA SER A 158 -7.39 24.79 -7.45
C SER A 158 -7.26 24.76 -8.98
N ASP A 159 -6.28 24.03 -9.53
CA ASP A 159 -6.20 23.77 -10.97
C ASP A 159 -7.52 23.21 -11.48
N SER A 160 -8.11 23.88 -12.47
CA SER A 160 -9.45 23.56 -12.97
C SER A 160 -9.54 22.17 -13.60
N THR A 161 -8.46 21.70 -14.23
CA THR A 161 -8.41 20.37 -14.85
C THR A 161 -8.29 19.30 -13.77
N TYR A 162 -7.44 19.53 -12.78
CA TYR A 162 -7.35 18.63 -11.61
C TYR A 162 -8.68 18.56 -10.85
N LEU A 163 -9.30 19.70 -10.54
CA LEU A 163 -10.60 19.75 -9.86
C LEU A 163 -11.70 19.04 -10.66
N PHE A 164 -11.73 19.19 -11.98
CA PHE A 164 -12.68 18.46 -12.85
C PHE A 164 -12.50 16.94 -12.73
N LEU A 165 -11.27 16.45 -12.72
CA LEU A 165 -10.98 15.01 -12.58
C LEU A 165 -11.35 14.49 -11.19
N VAL A 166 -11.11 15.28 -10.13
CA VAL A 166 -11.56 14.97 -8.77
C VAL A 166 -13.09 14.95 -8.70
N GLU A 167 -13.78 15.92 -9.30
CA GLU A 167 -15.25 15.95 -9.36
C GLU A 167 -15.81 14.73 -10.07
N ARG A 168 -15.18 14.29 -11.17
CA ARG A 168 -15.56 13.04 -11.85
C ARG A 168 -15.38 11.83 -10.94
N TRP A 169 -14.23 11.71 -10.27
CA TRP A 169 -13.96 10.59 -9.37
C TRP A 169 -14.94 10.55 -8.18
N TRP A 170 -15.11 11.66 -7.49
CA TRP A 170 -16.04 11.76 -6.36
C TRP A 170 -17.50 11.67 -6.80
N GLY A 171 -17.82 12.03 -8.04
CA GLY A 171 -19.10 11.77 -8.69
C GLY A 171 -19.43 10.28 -8.86
N VAL A 172 -18.43 9.39 -8.78
CA VAL A 172 -18.62 7.93 -8.75
C VAL A 172 -18.56 7.40 -7.33
N LEU A 173 -17.53 7.79 -6.56
CA LEU A 173 -17.31 7.29 -5.20
C LEU A 173 -18.42 7.71 -4.24
N LEU A 174 -18.69 9.01 -4.10
CA LEU A 174 -19.53 9.51 -3.01
C LEU A 174 -21.00 9.08 -3.11
N PRO A 175 -21.62 8.92 -4.30
CA PRO A 175 -22.94 8.31 -4.41
C PRO A 175 -23.01 6.87 -3.88
N LYS A 176 -21.94 6.07 -3.99
CA LYS A 176 -21.85 4.73 -3.38
C LYS A 176 -21.73 4.78 -1.87
N ILE A 177 -21.10 5.84 -1.34
CA ILE A 177 -20.92 6.06 0.09
C ILE A 177 -22.20 6.59 0.76
N LYS A 178 -23.01 7.37 0.05
CA LYS A 178 -24.22 8.01 0.62
C LYS A 178 -25.16 7.05 1.35
N PRO A 179 -25.54 5.86 0.82
CA PRO A 179 -26.40 4.92 1.54
C PRO A 179 -25.75 4.34 2.80
N LEU A 180 -24.42 4.34 2.89
CA LEU A 180 -23.65 3.80 4.01
C LEU A 180 -23.41 4.83 5.13
N LEU A 181 -23.90 6.06 4.99
CA LEU A 181 -23.85 7.09 6.03
C LEU A 181 -24.68 6.68 7.25
N TYR A 182 -24.24 7.09 8.44
CA TYR A 182 -24.86 6.71 9.71
C TYR A 182 -26.32 7.13 9.79
N GLN A 183 -26.64 8.35 9.35
CA GLN A 183 -28.00 8.89 9.28
C GLN A 183 -28.90 8.16 8.25
N ASN A 184 -28.29 7.48 7.28
CA ASN A 184 -28.98 6.69 6.25
C ASN A 184 -29.05 5.19 6.60
N GLY A 185 -28.61 4.82 7.80
CA GLY A 185 -28.66 3.43 8.28
C GLY A 185 -27.34 2.65 8.15
N GLY A 186 -26.30 3.18 7.52
CA GLY A 186 -25.00 2.51 7.42
C GLY A 186 -24.04 2.80 8.61
N PRO A 187 -22.76 2.40 8.53
CA PRO A 187 -21.81 2.56 9.62
C PRO A 187 -21.04 3.90 9.64
N ILE A 188 -21.06 4.67 8.55
CA ILE A 188 -20.10 5.78 8.35
C ILE A 188 -20.53 7.03 9.13
N ILE A 189 -19.76 7.39 10.15
CA ILE A 189 -20.04 8.52 11.05
C ILE A 189 -19.28 9.80 10.68
N MET A 190 -18.11 9.66 10.05
CA MET A 190 -17.26 10.79 9.67
C MET A 190 -16.58 10.52 8.33
N ILE A 191 -16.36 11.57 7.54
CA ILE A 191 -15.67 11.51 6.26
C ILE A 191 -14.53 12.53 6.22
N GLN A 192 -13.31 12.04 5.98
CA GLN A 192 -12.16 12.93 5.81
C GLN A 192 -12.14 13.52 4.40
N VAL A 193 -11.87 14.82 4.33
CA VAL A 193 -11.61 15.59 3.12
C VAL A 193 -10.11 15.86 3.05
N GLU A 194 -9.48 15.48 1.95
CA GLU A 194 -8.02 15.55 1.79
C GLU A 194 -7.28 14.70 2.84
N ASN A 195 -5.95 14.82 2.90
CA ASN A 195 -5.09 14.20 3.89
C ASN A 195 -3.83 15.03 4.16
N GLU A 196 -3.66 15.50 5.40
CA GLU A 196 -2.50 16.29 5.84
C GLU A 196 -2.15 17.40 4.86
N TYR A 197 -3.17 18.15 4.41
CA TYR A 197 -2.97 19.16 3.39
C TYR A 197 -2.01 20.26 3.85
N GLY A 198 -2.02 20.57 5.15
CA GLY A 198 -1.14 21.56 5.74
C GLY A 198 0.34 21.23 5.68
N SER A 199 0.68 19.96 5.47
CA SER A 199 2.05 19.48 5.23
C SER A 199 2.49 19.62 3.76
N PHE A 200 1.57 19.95 2.86
CA PHE A 200 1.82 20.06 1.43
C PHE A 200 1.65 21.49 0.90
N GLY A 201 0.52 22.12 1.20
CA GLY A 201 0.12 23.38 0.59
C GLY A 201 -0.82 24.18 1.48
N SER A 202 -1.26 25.33 0.97
CA SER A 202 -2.10 26.28 1.70
C SER A 202 -3.27 26.82 0.86
N ASP A 203 -3.58 26.18 -0.27
CA ASP A 203 -4.73 26.55 -1.11
C ASP A 203 -6.06 26.21 -0.41
N LYS A 204 -6.62 27.21 0.28
CA LYS A 204 -7.93 27.10 0.92
C LYS A 204 -9.08 27.03 -0.09
N HIS A 205 -8.93 27.53 -1.32
CA HIS A 205 -9.99 27.43 -2.32
C HIS A 205 -10.19 25.96 -2.73
N TYR A 206 -9.10 25.22 -2.89
CA TYR A 206 -9.13 23.78 -3.12
C TYR A 206 -9.85 23.02 -2.01
N LEU A 207 -9.44 23.21 -0.74
CA LEU A 207 -10.08 22.53 0.40
C LEU A 207 -11.58 22.85 0.51
N ARG A 208 -11.96 24.11 0.33
CA ARG A 208 -13.36 24.55 0.33
C ARG A 208 -14.14 23.94 -0.83
N TYR A 209 -13.52 23.79 -2.00
CA TYR A 209 -14.13 23.14 -3.15
C TYR A 209 -14.45 21.68 -2.83
N LEU A 210 -13.48 20.94 -2.29
CA LEU A 210 -13.69 19.55 -1.87
C LEU A 210 -14.81 19.44 -0.83
N ALA A 211 -14.79 20.26 0.22
CA ALA A 211 -15.84 20.23 1.24
C ALA A 211 -17.23 20.46 0.62
N LYS A 212 -17.39 21.46 -0.26
CA LYS A 212 -18.66 21.72 -0.96
C LYS A 212 -19.08 20.57 -1.87
N LEU A 213 -18.14 19.97 -2.59
CA LEU A 213 -18.40 18.83 -3.45
C LEU A 213 -18.85 17.61 -2.63
N ALA A 214 -18.19 17.34 -1.51
CA ALA A 214 -18.59 16.29 -0.57
C ALA A 214 -20.02 16.53 -0.04
N ARG A 215 -20.33 17.75 0.40
CA ARG A 215 -21.69 18.14 0.83
C ARG A 215 -22.74 17.94 -0.25
N ARG A 216 -22.44 18.30 -1.51
CA ARG A 216 -23.35 18.12 -2.64
C ARG A 216 -23.79 16.66 -2.81
N HIS A 217 -22.88 15.71 -2.61
CA HIS A 217 -23.19 14.28 -2.73
C HIS A 217 -23.80 13.70 -1.46
N LEU A 218 -23.25 14.04 -0.29
CA LEU A 218 -23.47 13.34 0.97
C LEU A 218 -24.52 13.98 1.88
N GLY A 219 -24.83 15.27 1.68
CA GLY A 219 -25.67 16.07 2.57
C GLY A 219 -24.88 16.79 3.68
N ASP A 220 -25.61 17.56 4.48
CA ASP A 220 -25.04 18.43 5.52
C ASP A 220 -24.91 17.74 6.89
N GLU A 221 -25.51 16.56 7.04
CA GLU A 221 -25.62 15.87 8.32
C GLU A 221 -24.35 15.12 8.72
N VAL A 222 -23.61 14.55 7.76
CA VAL A 222 -22.37 13.82 8.06
C VAL A 222 -21.30 14.76 8.59
N VAL A 223 -20.49 14.31 9.56
CA VAL A 223 -19.35 15.11 10.02
C VAL A 223 -18.22 14.99 8.99
N LEU A 224 -17.92 16.09 8.31
CA LEU A 224 -16.70 16.21 7.52
C LEU A 224 -15.54 16.62 8.41
N TYR A 225 -14.35 16.07 8.18
CA TYR A 225 -13.15 16.44 8.91
C TYR A 225 -11.90 16.52 8.04
N THR A 226 -10.87 17.22 8.52
CA THR A 226 -9.48 17.17 8.03
C THR A 226 -8.59 16.57 9.11
N THR A 227 -7.41 16.09 8.73
CA THR A 227 -6.37 15.63 9.66
C THR A 227 -5.06 16.27 9.25
N ASP A 228 -4.33 16.84 10.21
CA ASP A 228 -3.00 17.42 10.04
C ASP A 228 -2.17 17.24 11.31
N GLY A 229 -0.84 17.20 11.18
CA GLY A 229 0.05 17.17 12.33
C GLY A 229 -0.25 18.27 13.35
N ALA A 230 -0.05 17.98 14.64
CA ALA A 230 -0.45 18.86 15.75
C ALA A 230 0.43 20.12 15.94
N GLY A 231 0.54 20.97 14.91
CA GLY A 231 1.28 22.23 14.93
C GLY A 231 0.50 23.38 14.28
N ASP A 232 0.77 24.62 14.70
CA ASP A 232 0.10 25.80 14.15
C ASP A 232 0.37 25.98 12.64
N ALA A 233 1.56 25.63 12.15
CA ALA A 233 1.91 25.74 10.73
C ALA A 233 1.11 24.80 9.83
N THR A 234 0.93 23.54 10.24
CA THR A 234 0.14 22.54 9.50
C THR A 234 -1.35 22.83 9.61
N LEU A 235 -1.87 23.05 10.83
CA LEU A 235 -3.31 23.29 11.03
C LEU A 235 -3.81 24.59 10.39
N SER A 236 -3.02 25.67 10.43
CA SER A 236 -3.41 26.92 9.74
C SER A 236 -3.59 26.73 8.23
N ASN A 237 -2.84 25.81 7.62
CA ASN A 237 -2.91 25.49 6.19
C ASN A 237 -3.93 24.39 5.86
N GLY A 238 -4.13 23.41 6.73
CA GLY A 238 -5.04 22.28 6.49
C GLY A 238 -6.48 22.44 7.00
N ALA A 239 -6.71 23.20 8.07
CA ALA A 239 -8.05 23.33 8.67
C ALA A 239 -8.94 24.37 7.96
N ILE A 240 -10.23 24.08 7.81
CA ILE A 240 -11.24 25.00 7.23
C ILE A 240 -12.50 25.09 8.12
N PRO A 241 -12.37 25.58 9.38
CA PRO A 241 -13.48 25.60 10.34
C PRO A 241 -14.65 26.51 9.92
N GLU A 242 -14.39 27.53 9.10
CA GLU A 242 -15.42 28.43 8.55
C GLU A 242 -16.44 27.68 7.68
N ASP A 243 -16.03 26.57 7.08
CA ASP A 243 -16.85 25.72 6.21
C ASP A 243 -17.51 24.57 6.99
N GLY A 244 -17.46 24.61 8.33
CA GLY A 244 -18.08 23.61 9.20
C GLY A 244 -17.41 22.23 9.15
N VAL A 245 -16.13 22.19 8.77
CA VAL A 245 -15.31 20.98 8.74
C VAL A 245 -14.50 20.91 10.03
N TYR A 246 -14.57 19.79 10.73
CA TYR A 246 -13.86 19.56 11.99
C TYR A 246 -12.38 19.26 11.74
N ALA A 247 -11.47 19.88 12.48
CA ALA A 247 -10.03 19.60 12.38
C ALA A 247 -9.62 18.54 13.42
N ALA A 248 -9.22 17.36 12.94
CA ALA A 248 -8.53 16.34 13.70
C ALA A 248 -7.01 16.58 13.65
N VAL A 249 -6.25 15.95 14.55
CA VAL A 249 -4.79 15.96 14.51
C VAL A 249 -4.21 14.56 14.41
N ASP A 250 -2.96 14.44 13.99
CA ASP A 250 -2.13 13.25 14.14
C ASP A 250 -0.88 13.55 14.96
N PHE A 251 -0.33 12.51 15.60
CA PHE A 251 0.93 12.57 16.34
C PHE A 251 1.41 11.19 16.80
N ASP A 252 2.70 11.13 17.12
CA ASP A 252 3.39 9.93 17.58
C ASP A 252 3.17 9.60 19.08
N THR A 253 3.76 8.48 19.51
CA THR A 253 3.60 7.97 20.89
C THR A 253 4.41 8.72 21.95
N TRP A 254 5.37 9.55 21.57
CA TRP A 254 6.19 10.34 22.50
C TRP A 254 5.75 11.80 22.60
N SER A 255 4.83 12.23 21.74
CA SER A 255 4.21 13.54 21.74
C SER A 255 3.34 13.77 22.97
N ASN A 256 3.28 15.02 23.42
CA ASN A 256 2.39 15.43 24.49
C ASN A 256 0.96 15.63 23.95
N SER A 257 0.10 14.62 24.15
CA SER A 257 -1.29 14.64 23.66
C SER A 257 -2.11 15.83 24.18
N SER A 258 -1.89 16.29 25.42
CA SER A 258 -2.59 17.46 25.95
C SER A 258 -2.24 18.74 25.17
N SER A 259 -0.95 18.94 24.89
CA SER A 259 -0.49 20.06 24.04
C SER A 259 -1.07 19.96 22.63
N ALA A 260 -1.07 18.77 22.03
CA ALA A 260 -1.63 18.55 20.70
C ALA A 260 -3.12 18.93 20.63
N PHE A 261 -3.90 18.51 21.62
CA PHE A 261 -5.34 18.80 21.68
C PHE A 261 -5.66 20.26 22.05
N GLU A 262 -4.77 20.94 22.78
CA GLU A 262 -4.87 22.40 22.98
C GLU A 262 -4.70 23.17 21.68
N ILE A 263 -3.75 22.74 20.81
CA ILE A 263 -3.57 23.33 19.48
C ILE A 263 -4.78 23.00 18.60
N GLN A 264 -5.22 21.74 18.56
CA GLN A 264 -6.43 21.31 17.84
C GLN A 264 -7.64 22.22 18.15
N LYS A 265 -7.84 22.55 19.43
CA LYS A 265 -8.95 23.38 19.88
C LYS A 265 -8.98 24.79 19.28
N LYS A 266 -7.82 25.35 18.91
CA LYS A 266 -7.72 26.69 18.28
C LYS A 266 -8.30 26.72 16.86
N TYR A 267 -8.28 25.58 16.17
CA TYR A 267 -8.66 25.46 14.76
C TYR A 267 -10.03 24.82 14.55
N ASN A 268 -10.81 24.64 15.62
CA ASN A 268 -12.18 24.16 15.58
C ASN A 268 -13.16 25.24 16.04
N VAL A 269 -14.40 25.10 15.60
CA VAL A 269 -15.50 25.97 16.06
C VAL A 269 -15.63 25.84 17.59
N PRO A 270 -15.80 26.95 18.34
CA PRO A 270 -15.93 26.90 19.80
C PRO A 270 -16.99 25.90 20.28
N ARG A 271 -16.66 25.12 21.31
CA ARG A 271 -17.47 24.00 21.85
C ARG A 271 -17.72 22.84 20.87
N LYS A 272 -17.02 22.80 19.75
CA LYS A 272 -17.06 21.69 18.77
C LYS A 272 -15.68 21.11 18.51
N SER A 273 -14.88 20.95 19.57
CA SER A 273 -13.52 20.40 19.47
C SER A 273 -13.30 19.21 20.42
N PRO A 274 -14.02 18.09 20.26
CA PRO A 274 -13.66 16.86 20.94
C PRO A 274 -12.20 16.51 20.62
N PRO A 275 -11.38 16.07 21.58
CA PRO A 275 -10.00 15.67 21.30
C PRO A 275 -9.98 14.41 20.43
N LEU A 276 -9.31 14.45 19.28
CA LEU A 276 -9.16 13.30 18.38
C LEU A 276 -7.78 13.27 17.76
N SER A 277 -7.04 12.18 18.03
CA SER A 277 -5.94 11.76 17.17
C SER A 277 -6.49 10.84 16.08
N ALA A 278 -6.59 11.33 14.84
CA ALA A 278 -7.07 10.54 13.71
C ALA A 278 -5.97 9.62 13.13
N GLU A 279 -4.71 9.87 13.46
CA GLU A 279 -3.62 8.90 13.31
C GLU A 279 -2.74 8.92 14.55
N PHE A 280 -2.90 7.90 15.40
CA PHE A 280 -2.02 7.63 16.53
C PHE A 280 -1.04 6.53 16.13
N TYR A 281 0.20 6.93 15.84
CA TYR A 281 1.20 6.06 15.21
C TYR A 281 1.66 4.93 16.15
N THR A 282 1.08 3.75 15.99
CA THR A 282 1.41 2.55 16.76
C THR A 282 2.73 1.91 16.37
N GLY A 283 3.32 2.34 15.27
CA GLY A 283 4.57 1.85 14.69
C GLY A 283 5.03 2.81 13.60
N TRP A 284 5.67 2.34 12.54
CA TRP A 284 6.12 3.22 11.45
C TRP A 284 6.34 2.45 10.14
N LEU A 285 6.38 3.18 9.03
CA LEU A 285 6.78 2.64 7.73
C LEU A 285 8.27 2.26 7.71
N THR A 286 8.70 1.52 6.68
CA THR A 286 10.09 1.14 6.49
C THR A 286 10.40 1.10 5.01
N HIS A 287 11.60 1.53 4.63
CA HIS A 287 12.08 1.47 3.26
C HIS A 287 13.07 0.33 3.04
N TRP A 288 13.27 -0.04 1.76
CA TRP A 288 14.37 -0.95 1.41
C TRP A 288 15.72 -0.36 1.82
N GLY A 289 16.53 -1.15 2.53
CA GLY A 289 17.86 -0.78 3.01
C GLY A 289 17.89 -0.22 4.43
N GLU A 290 16.73 -0.03 5.05
CA GLU A 290 16.62 0.42 6.44
C GLU A 290 16.58 -0.76 7.43
N LYS A 291 16.66 -0.44 8.72
CA LYS A 291 16.26 -1.38 9.77
C LYS A 291 14.74 -1.36 9.88
N LEU A 292 14.13 -2.52 10.16
CA LEU A 292 12.70 -2.61 10.39
C LEU A 292 12.29 -1.65 11.52
N ALA A 293 11.36 -0.75 11.22
CA ALA A 293 10.88 0.21 12.19
C ALA A 293 10.03 -0.48 13.26
N THR A 294 10.24 -0.09 14.52
CA THR A 294 9.52 -0.65 15.66
C THR A 294 9.25 0.43 16.71
N THR A 295 8.20 0.24 17.49
CA THR A 295 7.91 1.09 18.66
C THR A 295 7.63 0.22 19.89
N ASN A 296 7.92 0.76 21.08
CA ASN A 296 7.79 0.02 22.32
C ASN A 296 6.33 -0.16 22.73
N ALA A 297 5.89 -1.41 22.87
CA ALA A 297 4.52 -1.77 23.26
C ALA A 297 4.01 -1.07 24.53
N SER A 298 4.83 -1.02 25.59
CA SER A 298 4.46 -0.40 26.87
C SER A 298 4.33 1.11 26.75
N SER A 299 5.27 1.75 26.04
CA SER A 299 5.22 3.20 25.79
C SER A 299 4.01 3.58 24.93
N THR A 300 3.74 2.84 23.85
CA THR A 300 2.56 3.05 23.00
C THR A 300 1.27 2.91 23.80
N ALA A 301 1.16 1.89 24.67
CA ALA A 301 -0.02 1.69 25.51
C ALA A 301 -0.19 2.81 26.57
N ALA A 302 0.91 3.27 27.19
CA ALA A 302 0.88 4.38 28.14
C ALA A 302 0.44 5.69 27.46
N ALA A 303 0.92 5.96 26.24
CA ALA A 303 0.51 7.13 25.47
C ALA A 303 -0.98 7.07 25.10
N LEU A 304 -1.50 5.91 24.68
CA LEU A 304 -2.93 5.71 24.46
C LEU A 304 -3.74 5.92 25.74
N GLU A 305 -3.28 5.39 26.88
CA GLU A 305 -3.95 5.56 28.18
C GLU A 305 -4.04 7.03 28.59
N ASN A 306 -3.01 7.83 28.32
CA ASN A 306 -3.02 9.28 28.57
C ASN A 306 -4.04 10.03 27.69
N ILE A 307 -4.34 9.55 26.48
CA ILE A 307 -5.43 10.10 25.64
C ILE A 307 -6.80 9.70 26.22
N LEU A 308 -7.02 8.40 26.43
CA LEU A 308 -8.34 7.87 26.80
C LEU A 308 -8.79 8.30 28.20
N SER A 309 -7.86 8.43 29.15
CA SER A 309 -8.15 8.89 30.54
C SER A 309 -8.64 10.33 30.63
N LYS A 310 -8.49 11.12 29.57
CA LYS A 310 -8.89 12.54 29.48
C LYS A 310 -10.06 12.73 28.52
N ASP A 311 -10.91 11.71 28.35
CA ASP A 311 -12.03 11.67 27.40
C ASP A 311 -11.60 11.89 25.93
N GLY A 312 -10.30 11.77 25.61
CA GLY A 312 -9.80 11.92 24.25
C GLY A 312 -10.07 10.69 23.40
N SER A 313 -10.21 10.89 22.09
CA SER A 313 -10.38 9.83 21.11
C SER A 313 -9.09 9.57 20.34
N ALA A 314 -8.89 8.32 19.91
CA ALA A 314 -7.71 7.94 19.12
C ALA A 314 -8.05 6.87 18.09
N VAL A 315 -7.43 6.97 16.92
CA VAL A 315 -7.44 5.95 15.88
C VAL A 315 -6.02 5.39 15.75
N LEU A 316 -5.84 4.11 16.05
CA LEU A 316 -4.55 3.44 15.96
C LEU A 316 -4.11 3.35 14.49
N TYR A 317 -3.07 4.09 14.08
CA TYR A 317 -2.47 4.00 12.75
C TYR A 317 -1.14 3.23 12.85
N MET A 318 -0.97 2.05 12.27
CA MET A 318 -2.01 1.12 11.79
C MET A 318 -2.49 0.21 12.93
N ALA A 319 -3.78 -0.13 12.99
CA ALA A 319 -4.22 -1.24 13.84
C ALA A 319 -3.87 -2.58 13.18
N HIS A 320 -3.98 -2.63 11.85
CA HIS A 320 -3.50 -3.69 11.00
C HIS A 320 -3.01 -3.08 9.69
N GLY A 321 -1.70 -3.18 9.40
CA GLY A 321 -1.15 -2.59 8.19
C GLY A 321 -1.35 -3.48 6.95
N GLY A 322 -0.96 -4.76 7.01
CA GLY A 322 -1.16 -5.71 5.91
C GLY A 322 0.01 -5.73 4.91
N THR A 323 -0.30 -5.86 3.62
CA THR A 323 0.72 -6.01 2.56
C THR A 323 0.47 -5.08 1.37
N ASN A 324 1.52 -4.44 0.88
CA ASN A 324 1.56 -3.75 -0.40
C ASN A 324 1.69 -4.77 -1.54
N PHE A 325 0.62 -5.54 -1.80
CA PHE A 325 0.62 -6.52 -2.90
C PHE A 325 0.86 -5.85 -4.26
N GLY A 326 1.26 -6.64 -5.25
CA GLY A 326 1.51 -6.12 -6.58
C GLY A 326 2.67 -5.12 -6.61
N LEU A 327 2.42 -3.94 -7.19
CA LEU A 327 3.42 -2.88 -7.36
C LEU A 327 2.94 -1.56 -6.77
N PHE A 328 2.13 -1.63 -5.72
CA PHE A 328 1.43 -0.48 -5.16
C PHE A 328 2.13 0.17 -3.95
N SER A 329 3.31 -0.33 -3.56
CA SER A 329 4.15 0.34 -2.56
C SER A 329 4.48 1.77 -3.00
N GLY A 330 4.44 2.72 -2.07
CA GLY A 330 4.88 4.09 -2.31
C GLY A 330 6.39 4.26 -2.23
N ALA A 331 6.82 5.52 -2.09
CA ALA A 331 8.19 5.90 -1.77
C ALA A 331 8.23 7.28 -1.10
N ASN A 332 9.36 7.59 -0.50
CA ASN A 332 9.63 8.90 0.10
C ASN A 332 10.96 9.48 -0.40
N THR A 333 11.13 10.77 -0.14
CA THR A 333 12.37 11.53 -0.38
C THR A 333 12.55 12.49 0.79
N ASP A 334 13.78 12.86 1.12
CA ASP A 334 14.05 13.99 2.00
C ASP A 334 13.49 15.28 1.38
N SER A 335 12.94 16.16 2.21
CA SER A 335 12.10 17.30 1.78
C SER A 335 12.76 18.28 0.80
N ASN A 336 14.09 18.29 0.76
CA ASN A 336 14.88 19.19 -0.08
C ASN A 336 15.73 18.49 -1.14
N ASP A 337 15.69 17.16 -1.24
CA ASP A 337 16.55 16.42 -2.16
C ASP A 337 15.83 15.21 -2.77
N GLU A 338 15.38 15.35 -4.02
CA GLU A 338 14.75 14.28 -4.80
C GLU A 338 15.67 13.05 -5.01
N SER A 339 17.00 13.22 -4.91
CA SER A 339 17.96 12.12 -5.09
C SER A 339 18.00 11.14 -3.92
N THR A 340 17.41 11.50 -2.78
CA THR A 340 17.32 10.66 -1.57
C THR A 340 16.13 9.69 -1.60
N TYR A 341 15.66 9.33 -2.80
CA TYR A 341 14.53 8.43 -3.02
C TYR A 341 14.69 7.11 -2.25
N LYS A 342 13.66 6.76 -1.48
CA LYS A 342 13.57 5.57 -0.63
C LYS A 342 12.25 4.85 -0.93
N PRO A 343 12.27 3.68 -1.60
CA PRO A 343 11.07 2.92 -1.89
C PRO A 343 10.58 2.14 -0.68
N ASP A 344 9.27 2.12 -0.46
CA ASP A 344 8.63 1.38 0.63
C ASP A 344 8.74 -0.15 0.43
N LEU A 345 8.67 -0.89 1.54
CA LEU A 345 8.64 -2.35 1.51
C LEU A 345 7.34 -2.92 0.91
N THR A 346 7.41 -4.19 0.52
CA THR A 346 6.21 -4.97 0.18
C THR A 346 5.40 -5.26 1.45
N SER A 347 6.05 -5.61 2.55
CA SER A 347 5.38 -5.74 3.85
C SER A 347 4.95 -4.37 4.33
N TYR A 348 3.71 -4.27 4.78
CA TYR A 348 3.22 -3.12 5.53
C TYR A 348 2.83 -3.58 6.94
N ASP A 349 3.64 -4.44 7.58
CA ASP A 349 3.43 -4.89 8.97
C ASP A 349 3.31 -3.70 9.92
N TYR A 350 4.07 -2.63 9.63
CA TYR A 350 4.07 -1.36 10.35
C TYR A 350 4.51 -1.48 11.82
N ASP A 351 4.92 -2.66 12.29
CA ASP A 351 4.92 -3.02 13.71
C ASP A 351 3.54 -2.81 14.37
N ALA A 352 2.46 -2.98 13.62
CA ALA A 352 1.09 -2.87 14.10
C ALA A 352 0.76 -3.93 15.17
N PRO A 353 -0.26 -3.71 16.02
CA PRO A 353 -0.72 -4.73 16.97
C PRO A 353 -1.31 -5.96 16.29
N ILE A 354 -1.92 -5.83 15.11
CA ILE A 354 -2.29 -6.96 14.26
C ILE A 354 -1.27 -7.03 13.13
N LYS A 355 -0.41 -8.06 13.18
CA LYS A 355 0.71 -8.24 12.24
C LYS A 355 0.25 -8.40 10.80
N GLU A 356 1.17 -8.31 9.83
CA GLU A 356 0.93 -8.41 8.38
C GLU A 356 0.01 -9.59 8.01
N TYR A 357 0.28 -10.77 8.59
CA TYR A 357 -0.50 -11.98 8.33
C TYR A 357 -1.68 -12.17 9.31
N GLY A 358 -1.93 -11.20 10.20
CA GLY A 358 -3.04 -11.17 11.15
C GLY A 358 -2.72 -11.67 12.57
N ASP A 359 -1.47 -12.02 12.87
CA ASP A 359 -1.12 -12.51 14.21
C ASP A 359 -1.27 -11.42 15.27
N VAL A 360 -1.78 -11.83 16.43
CA VAL A 360 -2.06 -10.97 17.59
C VAL A 360 -1.27 -11.39 18.83
N ASN A 361 -0.47 -12.46 18.74
CA ASN A 361 0.29 -13.01 19.86
C ASN A 361 1.57 -12.21 20.17
N ASN A 362 1.50 -10.89 20.09
CA ASN A 362 2.62 -9.98 20.32
C ASN A 362 2.38 -9.09 21.54
N PRO A 363 3.44 -8.49 22.13
CA PRO A 363 3.31 -7.60 23.28
C PRO A 363 2.43 -6.37 23.04
N LYS A 364 2.49 -5.79 21.83
CA LYS A 364 1.78 -4.55 21.49
C LYS A 364 0.26 -4.73 21.53
N TYR A 365 -0.25 -5.79 20.93
CA TYR A 365 -1.68 -6.13 21.00
C TYR A 365 -2.14 -6.34 22.45
N LYS A 366 -1.35 -7.08 23.25
CA LYS A 366 -1.69 -7.38 24.65
C LYS A 366 -1.77 -6.12 25.52
N GLU A 367 -0.79 -5.23 25.41
CA GLU A 367 -0.74 -3.98 26.18
C GLU A 367 -1.81 -2.99 25.76
N LEU A 368 -2.02 -2.79 24.44
CA LEU A 368 -3.10 -1.92 23.95
C LEU A 368 -4.47 -2.46 24.37
N ARG A 369 -4.71 -3.76 24.23
CA ARG A 369 -5.95 -4.41 24.69
C ARG A 369 -6.15 -4.23 26.19
N ARG A 370 -5.09 -4.27 27.01
CA ARG A 370 -5.16 -4.05 28.46
C ARG A 370 -5.65 -2.63 28.78
N VAL A 371 -5.13 -1.63 28.08
CA VAL A 371 -5.54 -0.23 28.23
C VAL A 371 -6.98 -0.02 27.75
N ILE A 372 -7.30 -0.45 26.52
CA ILE A 372 -8.65 -0.28 25.93
C ILE A 372 -9.73 -0.93 26.81
N ARG A 373 -9.45 -2.09 27.42
CA ARG A 373 -10.40 -2.76 28.33
C ARG A 373 -10.88 -1.86 29.48
N LYS A 374 -10.07 -0.91 29.95
CA LYS A 374 -10.43 -0.01 31.05
C LYS A 374 -11.49 1.04 30.64
N TYR A 375 -11.57 1.35 29.34
CA TYR A 375 -12.42 2.41 28.79
C TYR A 375 -13.55 1.88 27.90
N ALA A 376 -13.58 0.57 27.64
CA ALA A 376 -14.61 -0.06 26.82
C ALA A 376 -15.98 -0.04 27.54
N ALA A 377 -17.03 0.33 26.80
CA ALA A 377 -18.40 0.35 27.32
C ALA A 377 -18.97 -1.06 27.60
N ALA A 378 -18.36 -2.10 27.06
CA ALA A 378 -18.76 -3.50 27.23
C ALA A 378 -17.54 -4.41 27.39
N PRO A 379 -17.70 -5.61 27.99
CA PRO A 379 -16.64 -6.60 28.05
C PRO A 379 -16.07 -6.91 26.67
N LEU A 380 -14.74 -6.91 26.56
CA LEU A 380 -14.06 -7.19 25.29
C LEU A 380 -14.21 -8.68 24.90
N PRO A 381 -14.43 -9.00 23.62
CA PRO A 381 -14.46 -10.38 23.12
C PRO A 381 -13.21 -11.16 23.51
N SER A 382 -13.29 -12.50 23.56
CA SER A 382 -12.14 -13.35 23.90
C SER A 382 -10.93 -13.06 23.01
N PHE A 383 -9.73 -13.32 23.55
CA PHE A 383 -8.50 -13.18 22.79
C PHE A 383 -8.56 -14.09 21.54
N PRO A 384 -8.26 -13.58 20.33
CA PRO A 384 -8.35 -14.38 19.11
C PRO A 384 -7.37 -15.56 19.12
N SER A 385 -7.73 -16.65 18.44
CA SER A 385 -6.81 -17.76 18.23
C SER A 385 -5.63 -17.35 17.34
N SER A 386 -4.50 -18.02 17.54
CA SER A 386 -3.33 -17.90 16.67
C SER A 386 -3.69 -18.24 15.22
N ILE A 387 -3.03 -17.57 14.28
CA ILE A 387 -3.13 -17.91 12.87
C ILE A 387 -2.26 -19.13 12.61
N SER A 388 -2.81 -20.08 11.86
CA SER A 388 -2.04 -21.25 11.44
C SER A 388 -1.24 -20.91 10.20
N THR A 389 0.07 -21.07 10.29
CA THR A 389 0.99 -21.00 9.16
C THR A 389 1.60 -22.37 8.87
N GLU A 390 2.19 -22.53 7.68
CA GLU A 390 2.81 -23.78 7.24
C GLU A 390 4.12 -23.52 6.50
N ALA A 391 5.07 -24.44 6.65
CA ALA A 391 6.29 -24.48 5.85
C ALA A 391 6.13 -25.56 4.78
N TYR A 392 5.77 -25.16 3.55
CA TYR A 392 5.62 -26.11 2.44
C TYR A 392 6.98 -26.62 1.89
N GLY A 393 8.09 -26.12 2.44
CA GLY A 393 9.43 -26.59 2.15
C GLY A 393 10.01 -26.06 0.84
N ILE A 394 11.01 -26.77 0.33
CA ILE A 394 11.80 -26.34 -0.80
C ILE A 394 11.09 -26.66 -2.13
N VAL A 395 10.98 -25.66 -2.98
CA VAL A 395 10.50 -25.80 -4.35
C VAL A 395 11.66 -25.56 -5.31
N LYS A 396 11.86 -26.51 -6.22
CA LYS A 396 12.80 -26.35 -7.33
C LYS A 396 12.15 -25.57 -8.46
N LEU A 397 12.85 -24.57 -8.96
CA LEU A 397 12.44 -23.74 -10.07
C LEU A 397 13.24 -24.10 -11.33
N ASN A 398 12.55 -24.07 -12.46
CA ASN A 398 13.17 -24.18 -13.77
C ASN A 398 13.35 -22.77 -14.33
N LYS A 399 14.56 -22.49 -14.84
CA LYS A 399 14.79 -21.33 -15.69
C LYS A 399 13.93 -21.44 -16.94
N MET A 400 13.17 -20.41 -17.24
CA MET A 400 12.27 -20.35 -18.39
C MET A 400 12.95 -19.63 -19.54
N PHE A 401 13.05 -18.31 -19.46
CA PHE A 401 13.65 -17.45 -20.47
C PHE A 401 13.99 -16.08 -19.89
N SER A 402 14.96 -15.42 -20.50
CA SER A 402 15.23 -14.01 -20.26
C SER A 402 14.22 -13.09 -20.96
N VAL A 403 14.13 -11.84 -20.50
CA VAL A 403 13.32 -10.80 -21.17
C VAL A 403 13.74 -10.63 -22.64
N PHE A 404 15.03 -10.75 -22.93
CA PHE A 404 15.56 -10.57 -24.28
C PHE A 404 15.29 -11.77 -25.19
N GLU A 405 15.31 -12.99 -24.66
CA GLU A 405 14.96 -14.21 -25.40
C GLU A 405 13.50 -14.22 -25.86
N ALA A 406 12.61 -13.61 -25.07
CA ALA A 406 11.18 -13.65 -25.26
C ALA A 406 10.53 -12.26 -25.29
N LEU A 407 11.24 -11.23 -25.81
CA LEU A 407 10.75 -9.85 -25.79
C LEU A 407 9.35 -9.69 -26.41
N TYR A 408 9.05 -10.46 -27.46
CA TYR A 408 7.75 -10.49 -28.14
C TYR A 408 6.59 -10.97 -27.25
N LEU A 409 6.88 -11.70 -26.17
CA LEU A 409 5.87 -12.12 -25.19
C LEU A 409 5.58 -11.03 -24.15
N PHE A 410 6.61 -10.26 -23.77
CA PHE A 410 6.47 -9.22 -22.76
C PHE A 410 5.99 -7.90 -23.33
N SER A 411 6.37 -7.62 -24.58
CA SER A 411 6.02 -6.39 -25.27
C SER A 411 5.02 -6.72 -26.37
N ASN A 412 3.83 -6.11 -26.30
CA ASN A 412 2.93 -6.12 -27.43
C ASN A 412 3.47 -5.12 -28.47
N PRO A 413 3.83 -5.54 -29.70
CA PRO A 413 4.35 -4.64 -30.72
C PRO A 413 3.42 -3.47 -31.04
N THR A 414 2.10 -3.63 -30.89
CA THR A 414 1.13 -2.55 -31.09
C THR A 414 1.12 -1.51 -29.97
N LYS A 415 1.82 -1.77 -28.86
CA LYS A 415 2.01 -0.84 -27.73
C LYS A 415 3.42 -0.27 -27.67
N THR A 416 4.30 -0.64 -28.60
CA THR A 416 5.61 0.01 -28.71
C THR A 416 5.41 1.45 -29.14
N VAL A 417 5.99 2.37 -28.37
CA VAL A 417 6.00 3.79 -28.68
C VAL A 417 7.34 4.14 -29.32
N GLU A 418 7.33 4.93 -30.38
CA GLU A 418 8.53 5.46 -31.00
C GLU A 418 8.56 6.99 -30.84
N SER A 419 9.73 7.55 -30.52
CA SER A 419 9.90 8.98 -30.30
C SER A 419 11.35 9.39 -30.57
N GLU A 420 11.59 10.66 -30.88
CA GLU A 420 12.94 11.18 -31.05
C GLU A 420 13.75 11.15 -29.75
N ASN A 421 13.09 11.36 -28.61
CA ASN A 421 13.67 11.36 -27.27
C ASN A 421 12.95 10.33 -26.39
N PRO A 422 13.59 9.78 -25.35
CA PRO A 422 12.91 8.86 -24.44
C PRO A 422 11.75 9.56 -23.75
N LEU A 423 10.63 8.86 -23.61
CA LEU A 423 9.44 9.35 -22.93
C LEU A 423 9.32 8.72 -21.54
N PRO A 424 8.75 9.43 -20.56
CA PRO A 424 8.32 8.83 -19.31
C PRO A 424 7.32 7.69 -19.53
N MET A 425 7.27 6.73 -18.60
CA MET A 425 6.45 5.54 -18.70
C MET A 425 4.97 5.88 -18.86
N GLU A 426 4.48 6.89 -18.14
CA GLU A 426 3.09 7.32 -18.16
C GLU A 426 2.69 7.84 -19.54
N SER A 427 3.58 8.62 -20.18
CA SER A 427 3.38 9.12 -21.55
C SER A 427 3.41 8.01 -22.61
N ALA A 428 4.11 6.91 -22.33
CA ALA A 428 4.10 5.69 -23.15
C ALA A 428 2.99 4.69 -22.75
N GLY A 429 2.05 5.10 -21.90
CA GLY A 429 0.87 4.32 -21.54
C GLY A 429 1.10 3.22 -20.49
N GLN A 430 2.19 3.29 -19.73
CA GLN A 430 2.51 2.32 -18.68
C GLN A 430 2.59 2.97 -17.30
N MET A 431 1.83 2.44 -16.35
CA MET A 431 1.73 2.99 -14.99
C MET A 431 2.62 2.25 -13.98
N TYR A 432 2.85 0.95 -14.16
CA TYR A 432 3.59 0.13 -13.19
C TYR A 432 4.54 -0.84 -13.89
N GLY A 433 5.52 -1.35 -13.15
CA GLY A 433 6.41 -2.41 -13.61
C GLY A 433 7.64 -1.87 -14.33
N PHE A 434 7.92 -2.42 -15.51
CA PHE A 434 9.18 -2.21 -16.22
C PHE A 434 8.96 -1.70 -17.64
N MET A 435 9.82 -0.81 -18.11
CA MET A 435 9.83 -0.36 -19.50
C MET A 435 11.21 -0.59 -20.09
N LEU A 436 11.26 -1.20 -21.29
CA LEU A 436 12.50 -1.38 -22.03
C LEU A 436 12.65 -0.26 -23.07
N TYR A 437 13.67 0.56 -22.91
CA TYR A 437 14.06 1.61 -23.86
C TYR A 437 15.15 1.08 -24.79
N VAL A 438 14.98 1.27 -26.09
CA VAL A 438 15.89 0.75 -27.11
C VAL A 438 16.25 1.87 -28.10
N SER A 439 17.53 2.01 -28.37
CA SER A 439 18.05 2.87 -29.44
C SER A 439 19.36 2.30 -29.99
N GLU A 440 19.90 2.88 -31.06
CA GLU A 440 21.12 2.41 -31.74
C GLU A 440 22.14 3.55 -31.91
N TYR A 441 23.42 3.23 -31.67
CA TYR A 441 24.54 4.17 -31.83
C TYR A 441 25.73 3.52 -32.53
N GLU A 442 26.58 4.32 -33.16
CA GLU A 442 27.85 3.86 -33.73
C GLU A 442 28.94 3.90 -32.65
N GLN A 443 29.60 2.78 -32.39
CA GLN A 443 30.68 2.71 -31.42
C GLN A 443 32.01 3.10 -32.07
N LYS A 444 32.71 4.08 -31.49
CA LYS A 444 34.08 4.41 -31.86
C LYS A 444 35.05 3.34 -31.38
N LYS A 445 36.26 3.27 -31.95
CA LYS A 445 37.31 2.37 -31.44
C LYS A 445 37.61 2.69 -29.98
N GLY A 446 37.49 1.68 -29.11
CA GLY A 446 37.69 1.80 -27.66
C GLY A 446 36.39 1.67 -26.87
N ASN A 447 36.50 1.81 -25.56
CA ASN A 447 35.32 1.80 -24.69
C ASN A 447 34.50 3.08 -24.91
N SER A 448 33.17 2.94 -24.86
CA SER A 448 32.26 4.09 -24.82
C SER A 448 31.77 4.35 -23.39
N THR A 449 31.17 5.51 -23.16
CA THR A 449 30.47 5.83 -21.91
C THR A 449 29.00 6.11 -22.14
N VAL A 450 28.14 5.58 -21.27
CA VAL A 450 26.69 5.86 -21.27
C VAL A 450 26.34 6.64 -20.02
N SER A 451 25.65 7.78 -20.18
CA SER A 451 25.19 8.60 -19.07
C SER A 451 23.71 8.97 -19.20
N ILE A 452 23.02 8.97 -18.06
CA ILE A 452 21.59 9.32 -17.93
C ILE A 452 21.44 10.16 -16.66
N SER A 453 21.16 11.45 -16.81
CA SER A 453 21.15 12.38 -15.68
C SER A 453 19.89 12.31 -14.82
N LYS A 454 18.74 11.88 -15.37
CA LYS A 454 17.50 11.69 -14.62
C LYS A 454 16.82 10.37 -14.98
N ILE A 455 17.00 9.37 -14.11
CA ILE A 455 16.46 8.01 -14.24
C ILE A 455 15.56 7.67 -13.05
N HIS A 456 14.34 7.25 -13.31
CA HIS A 456 13.32 6.96 -12.31
C HIS A 456 12.81 5.51 -12.47
N ASP A 457 13.22 4.53 -11.65
CA ASP A 457 14.12 4.67 -10.50
C ASP A 457 15.40 3.85 -10.65
N ARG A 458 15.34 2.72 -11.36
CA ARG A 458 16.50 1.83 -11.51
C ARG A 458 16.57 1.27 -12.92
N ALA A 459 17.73 1.41 -13.56
CA ALA A 459 17.95 1.02 -14.94
C ALA A 459 19.08 0.00 -15.07
N GLN A 460 18.81 -1.13 -15.69
CA GLN A 460 19.83 -2.08 -16.13
C GLN A 460 20.17 -1.82 -17.60
N VAL A 461 21.46 -1.66 -17.89
CA VAL A 461 21.97 -1.31 -19.23
C VAL A 461 22.60 -2.53 -19.89
N PHE A 462 22.23 -2.79 -21.14
CA PHE A 462 22.74 -3.88 -21.96
C PHE A 462 23.04 -3.42 -23.38
N VAL A 463 23.94 -4.10 -24.07
CA VAL A 463 24.34 -3.78 -25.46
C VAL A 463 24.48 -5.04 -26.31
N SER A 464 24.15 -4.95 -27.61
CA SER A 464 24.42 -6.00 -28.59
C SER A 464 24.70 -5.40 -29.97
N CYS A 465 25.42 -6.12 -30.84
CA CYS A 465 25.57 -5.72 -32.24
C CYS A 465 24.21 -5.76 -32.94
N SER A 466 23.87 -4.74 -33.74
CA SER A 466 22.52 -4.58 -34.28
C SER A 466 22.13 -5.66 -35.31
N GLU A 467 23.09 -6.13 -36.10
CA GLU A 467 22.90 -7.24 -37.04
C GLU A 467 23.16 -8.62 -36.40
N GLY A 468 23.40 -8.66 -35.09
CA GLY A 468 23.67 -9.89 -34.32
C GLY A 468 22.46 -10.44 -33.59
N ASP A 469 22.70 -11.48 -32.79
CA ASP A 469 21.68 -12.04 -31.92
C ASP A 469 21.37 -11.07 -30.75
N LYS A 470 20.14 -10.54 -30.73
CA LYS A 470 19.65 -9.63 -29.70
C LYS A 470 19.05 -10.39 -28.49
N SER A 471 18.99 -11.72 -28.50
CA SER A 471 18.40 -12.50 -27.40
C SER A 471 19.30 -12.62 -26.17
N ASN A 472 20.59 -12.30 -26.29
CA ASN A 472 21.53 -12.37 -25.18
C ASN A 472 22.49 -11.17 -25.19
N PRO A 473 22.00 -9.95 -24.89
CA PRO A 473 22.83 -8.76 -24.91
C PRO A 473 23.83 -8.77 -23.75
N HIS A 474 24.98 -8.13 -23.96
CA HIS A 474 26.02 -7.98 -22.96
C HIS A 474 25.57 -6.99 -21.87
N TYR A 475 25.52 -7.45 -20.63
CA TYR A 475 25.22 -6.61 -19.47
C TYR A 475 26.35 -5.62 -19.18
N VAL A 476 26.01 -4.33 -19.04
CA VAL A 476 26.97 -3.25 -18.78
C VAL A 476 26.98 -2.88 -17.29
N GLY A 477 25.81 -2.65 -16.70
CA GLY A 477 25.72 -2.16 -15.33
C GLY A 477 24.32 -1.68 -14.94
N VAL A 478 24.23 -1.09 -13.75
CA VAL A 478 23.01 -0.46 -13.23
C VAL A 478 23.24 1.03 -13.01
N ILE A 479 22.22 1.83 -13.34
CA ILE A 479 22.11 3.24 -12.93
C ILE A 479 20.91 3.34 -11.98
N GLU A 480 21.09 3.97 -10.83
CA GLU A 480 20.04 4.11 -9.81
C GLU A 480 19.73 5.59 -9.59
N ARG A 481 18.48 5.92 -9.25
CA ARG A 481 18.03 7.31 -9.01
C ARG A 481 18.90 8.05 -7.99
N TRP A 482 19.32 7.36 -6.94
CA TRP A 482 20.21 7.88 -5.88
C TRP A 482 21.71 7.77 -6.21
N ASN A 483 22.08 7.15 -7.34
CA ASN A 483 23.46 6.94 -7.76
C ASN A 483 23.60 6.93 -9.29
N ASN A 484 23.52 8.11 -9.91
CA ASN A 484 23.53 8.30 -11.37
C ASN A 484 24.58 9.31 -11.90
N LYS A 485 25.55 9.70 -11.05
CA LYS A 485 26.54 10.73 -11.41
C LYS A 485 27.67 10.19 -12.29
N GLU A 486 28.04 8.93 -12.09
CA GLU A 486 29.15 8.29 -12.82
C GLU A 486 28.64 7.60 -14.09
N PRO A 487 29.20 7.91 -15.27
CA PRO A 487 28.86 7.20 -16.51
C PRO A 487 29.25 5.72 -16.45
N LEU A 488 28.45 4.87 -17.09
CA LEU A 488 28.78 3.46 -17.26
C LEU A 488 29.75 3.26 -18.42
N SER A 489 30.83 2.51 -18.21
CA SER A 489 31.76 2.15 -19.28
C SER A 489 31.24 0.94 -20.06
N VAL A 490 31.05 1.11 -21.37
CA VAL A 490 30.69 0.06 -22.31
C VAL A 490 31.94 -0.45 -23.01
N PRO A 491 32.25 -1.76 -22.93
CA PRO A 491 33.44 -2.31 -23.60
C PRO A 491 33.32 -2.19 -25.13
N TYR A 492 34.47 -2.11 -25.81
CA TYR A 492 34.50 -2.20 -27.27
C TYR A 492 34.03 -3.58 -27.74
N LEU A 493 32.92 -3.65 -28.47
CA LEU A 493 32.36 -4.93 -28.95
C LEU A 493 32.90 -5.35 -30.32
N GLY A 494 33.51 -4.43 -31.07
CA GLY A 494 34.00 -4.71 -32.43
C GLY A 494 32.90 -5.06 -33.43
N CYS A 495 31.68 -4.55 -33.24
CA CYS A 495 30.56 -4.80 -34.13
C CYS A 495 30.83 -4.24 -35.54
N PRO A 496 30.48 -4.96 -36.61
CA PRO A 496 30.59 -4.46 -37.98
C PRO A 496 29.52 -3.40 -38.32
N SER A 497 28.48 -3.31 -37.50
CA SER A 497 27.33 -2.41 -37.62
C SER A 497 27.11 -1.65 -36.31
N ASN A 498 26.06 -0.82 -36.25
CA ASN A 498 25.66 -0.10 -35.04
C ASN A 498 25.50 -1.04 -33.84
N ILE A 499 25.61 -0.48 -32.64
CA ILE A 499 25.27 -1.14 -31.39
C ILE A 499 23.84 -0.80 -31.01
N THR A 500 23.04 -1.81 -30.69
CA THR A 500 21.76 -1.63 -30.03
C THR A 500 21.99 -1.48 -28.53
N LEU A 501 21.54 -0.36 -27.97
CA LEU A 501 21.50 -0.07 -26.55
C LEU A 501 20.12 -0.43 -25.99
N PHE A 502 20.11 -1.22 -24.92
CA PHE A 502 18.91 -1.62 -24.18
C PHE A 502 18.99 -1.09 -22.76
N ILE A 503 17.94 -0.41 -22.31
CA ILE A 503 17.84 0.11 -20.94
C ILE A 503 16.52 -0.38 -20.35
N LEU A 504 16.57 -1.37 -19.47
CA LEU A 504 15.40 -1.87 -18.74
C LEU A 504 15.22 -1.05 -17.47
N VAL A 505 14.16 -0.25 -17.40
CA VAL A 505 13.87 0.63 -16.27
C VAL A 505 12.75 0.06 -15.42
N GLU A 506 12.96 -0.01 -14.11
CA GLU A 506 11.96 -0.35 -13.11
C GLU A 506 11.36 0.91 -12.48
N ASN A 507 10.03 1.02 -12.49
CA ASN A 507 9.30 1.87 -11.54
C ASN A 507 9.28 1.15 -10.18
N MET A 508 9.94 1.72 -9.17
CA MET A 508 10.05 1.13 -7.84
C MET A 508 8.95 1.57 -6.86
N GLY A 509 8.05 2.45 -7.29
CA GLY A 509 6.98 3.05 -6.49
C GLY A 509 7.05 4.57 -6.57
N ARG A 510 5.94 5.25 -6.84
CA ARG A 510 5.89 6.71 -6.89
C ARG A 510 5.95 7.32 -5.50
N VAL A 511 6.65 8.46 -5.41
CA VAL A 511 6.70 9.26 -4.19
C VAL A 511 5.27 9.57 -3.73
N ASN A 512 4.98 9.25 -2.47
CA ASN A 512 3.64 9.32 -1.90
C ASN A 512 3.44 10.53 -0.97
N TYR A 513 4.49 11.28 -0.64
CA TYR A 513 4.47 12.41 0.30
C TYR A 513 5.45 13.52 -0.09
N GLY A 514 5.09 14.77 0.23
CA GLY A 514 5.92 15.96 0.02
C GLY A 514 5.80 16.56 -1.39
N LYS A 515 6.71 17.49 -1.72
CA LYS A 515 6.66 18.26 -2.98
C LYS A 515 7.04 17.47 -4.23
N TYR A 516 7.69 16.31 -4.06
CA TYR A 516 8.19 15.49 -5.16
C TYR A 516 7.20 14.41 -5.62
N ILE A 517 5.92 14.54 -5.28
CA ILE A 517 4.84 13.66 -5.78
C ILE A 517 4.62 13.78 -7.31
N TYR A 518 5.21 14.76 -7.99
CA TYR A 518 5.23 14.84 -9.46
C TYR A 518 6.24 13.84 -10.07
N ASP A 519 6.07 12.57 -9.70
CA ASP A 519 7.08 11.53 -9.84
C ASP A 519 6.84 10.64 -11.06
N ARG A 520 6.97 11.24 -12.26
CA ARG A 520 6.99 10.46 -13.50
C ARG A 520 8.09 9.40 -13.46
N LYS A 521 7.88 8.26 -14.11
CA LYS A 521 8.80 7.11 -14.08
C LYS A 521 9.42 6.87 -15.45
N GLY A 522 10.51 6.10 -15.49
CA GLY A 522 11.27 5.85 -16.70
C GLY A 522 12.49 6.75 -16.86
N ILE A 523 12.88 7.00 -18.11
CA ILE A 523 13.97 7.93 -18.44
C ILE A 523 13.38 9.33 -18.62
N LEU A 524 13.81 10.29 -17.79
CA LEU A 524 13.29 11.66 -17.78
C LEU A 524 14.28 12.70 -18.33
N SER A 525 15.47 12.27 -18.72
CA SER A 525 16.50 13.09 -19.35
C SER A 525 16.87 12.56 -20.73
N THR A 526 17.67 13.31 -21.48
CA THR A 526 18.42 12.74 -22.60
C THR A 526 19.34 11.62 -22.13
N VAL A 527 19.59 10.64 -23.00
CA VAL A 527 20.63 9.63 -22.82
C VAL A 527 21.79 10.00 -23.72
N GLN A 528 23.00 9.98 -23.19
CA GLN A 528 24.21 10.32 -23.94
C GLN A 528 25.15 9.12 -24.05
N VAL A 529 25.75 8.96 -25.23
CA VAL A 529 26.86 8.05 -25.48
C VAL A 529 28.06 8.85 -25.95
N ASP A 530 29.19 8.75 -25.26
CA ASP A 530 30.40 9.52 -25.56
C ASP A 530 30.14 11.04 -25.66
N ASN A 531 29.29 11.56 -24.77
CA ASN A 531 28.78 12.95 -24.72
C ASN A 531 27.93 13.37 -25.94
N LEU A 532 27.51 12.44 -26.80
CA LEU A 532 26.57 12.68 -27.89
C LEU A 532 25.17 12.24 -27.48
N THR A 533 24.18 13.08 -27.74
CA THR A 533 22.78 12.76 -27.43
C THR A 533 22.29 11.66 -28.37
N LEU A 534 21.68 10.63 -27.79
CA LEU A 534 21.10 9.52 -28.52
C LEU A 534 19.61 9.75 -28.79
N HIS A 535 19.19 9.43 -30.02
CA HIS A 535 17.86 9.71 -30.55
C HIS A 535 17.15 8.46 -31.06
N ARG A 536 15.92 8.60 -31.58
CA ARG A 536 15.14 7.53 -32.23
C ARG A 536 14.91 6.34 -31.30
N TRP A 537 14.20 6.61 -30.22
CA TRP A 537 13.89 5.66 -29.17
C TRP A 537 12.67 4.81 -29.50
N LYS A 538 12.77 3.52 -29.21
CA LYS A 538 11.65 2.59 -29.10
C LYS A 538 11.44 2.25 -27.63
N MET A 539 10.23 2.44 -27.13
CA MET A 539 9.84 2.14 -25.76
C MET A 539 8.87 0.98 -25.75
N HIS A 540 9.26 -0.09 -25.06
CA HIS A 540 8.52 -1.35 -24.99
C HIS A 540 7.98 -1.53 -23.57
N PRO A 541 6.66 -1.32 -23.36
CA PRO A 541 6.05 -1.63 -22.09
C PRO A 541 6.11 -3.14 -21.80
N ILE A 542 6.61 -3.52 -20.62
CA ILE A 542 6.68 -4.93 -20.19
C ILE A 542 5.36 -5.28 -19.47
N GLN A 543 4.55 -6.12 -20.12
CA GLN A 543 3.25 -6.54 -19.59
C GLN A 543 3.41 -7.62 -18.51
N LEU A 544 3.14 -7.23 -17.27
CA LEU A 544 3.21 -8.15 -16.12
C LEU A 544 2.02 -9.10 -16.04
N ASP A 545 0.90 -8.78 -16.69
CA ASP A 545 -0.26 -9.67 -16.80
C ASP A 545 0.08 -10.95 -17.59
N TYR A 546 1.09 -10.89 -18.46
CA TYR A 546 1.63 -12.10 -19.08
C TYR A 546 2.32 -12.98 -18.05
N LEU A 547 3.13 -12.38 -17.16
CA LEU A 547 3.83 -13.10 -16.09
C LEU A 547 2.87 -13.78 -15.14
N SER A 548 1.79 -13.08 -14.78
CA SER A 548 0.74 -13.66 -13.97
C SER A 548 0.05 -14.80 -14.72
N ASN A 549 -0.26 -14.69 -16.01
CA ASN A 549 -0.96 -15.74 -16.75
C ASN A 549 -0.10 -16.94 -17.18
N LEU A 550 1.22 -16.95 -16.97
CA LEU A 550 2.12 -18.08 -17.32
C LEU A 550 1.83 -19.40 -16.56
N SER A 551 0.94 -19.39 -15.54
CA SER A 551 0.42 -20.63 -14.96
C SER A 551 -0.54 -21.38 -15.90
N LYS A 552 -1.15 -20.69 -16.88
CA LYS A 552 -2.08 -21.31 -17.82
C LYS A 552 -1.30 -22.07 -18.88
N ASN A 553 -1.47 -23.40 -18.92
CA ASN A 553 -0.77 -24.33 -19.80
C ASN A 553 -0.82 -23.97 -21.31
N GLY A 554 -1.80 -23.18 -21.76
CA GLY A 554 -1.93 -22.74 -23.16
C GLY A 554 -0.81 -21.81 -23.64
N LEU A 555 -0.43 -20.80 -22.86
CA LEU A 555 0.58 -19.79 -23.25
C LEU A 555 1.99 -20.39 -23.37
N MET A 556 2.30 -21.40 -22.55
CA MET A 556 3.55 -22.14 -22.64
C MET A 556 3.65 -23.03 -23.89
N LYS A 557 2.51 -23.41 -24.48
CA LYS A 557 2.46 -24.19 -25.73
C LYS A 557 2.73 -23.29 -26.94
N GLU A 558 2.18 -22.08 -26.93
CA GLU A 558 2.48 -21.04 -27.93
C GLU A 558 3.95 -20.62 -27.89
N TYR A 559 4.53 -20.45 -26.69
CA TYR A 559 5.97 -20.20 -26.54
C TYR A 559 6.83 -21.35 -27.07
N ARG A 560 6.50 -22.61 -26.71
CA ARG A 560 7.24 -23.77 -27.22
C ARG A 560 7.19 -23.84 -28.75
N TYR A 561 6.03 -23.59 -29.32
CA TYR A 561 5.85 -23.54 -30.77
C TYR A 561 6.70 -22.42 -31.41
N ALA A 562 6.65 -21.20 -30.88
CA ALA A 562 7.43 -20.06 -31.38
C ALA A 562 8.95 -20.25 -31.24
N ILE A 563 9.40 -20.92 -30.17
CA ILE A 563 10.81 -21.30 -30.00
C ILE A 563 11.21 -22.43 -30.95
N GLU A 564 10.39 -23.45 -31.11
CA GLU A 564 10.67 -24.56 -32.03
C GLU A 564 10.74 -24.09 -33.48
N GLU A 565 9.87 -23.14 -33.87
CA GLU A 565 9.87 -22.46 -35.16
C GLU A 565 11.12 -21.58 -35.34
N LYS A 566 11.47 -20.76 -34.34
CA LYS A 566 12.70 -19.93 -34.37
C LYS A 566 13.98 -20.79 -34.39
N ALA A 567 13.99 -21.90 -33.66
CA ALA A 567 15.08 -22.88 -33.67
C ALA A 567 15.12 -23.72 -34.95
N SER A 568 14.00 -23.91 -35.64
CA SER A 568 13.93 -24.50 -36.99
C SER A 568 14.56 -23.55 -38.00
N LEU A 569 14.18 -22.29 -37.99
CA LEU A 569 14.74 -21.24 -38.87
C LEU A 569 16.24 -21.03 -38.63
N GLN A 570 16.68 -21.01 -37.37
CA GLN A 570 18.10 -20.93 -37.02
C GLN A 570 18.89 -22.20 -37.40
N ARG A 571 18.27 -23.39 -37.39
CA ARG A 571 18.89 -24.64 -37.87
C ARG A 571 19.05 -24.66 -39.38
N GLU A 572 18.08 -24.16 -40.14
CA GLU A 572 18.21 -23.98 -41.59
C GLU A 572 19.33 -22.99 -41.93
N PHE A 573 19.45 -21.90 -41.17
CA PHE A 573 20.54 -20.93 -41.33
C PHE A 573 21.92 -21.50 -40.95
N LYS A 574 22.01 -22.30 -39.88
CA LYS A 574 23.25 -23.01 -39.47
C LYS A 574 23.66 -24.14 -40.43
N ASN A 575 22.71 -24.75 -41.13
CA ASN A 575 23.02 -25.71 -42.17
C ASN A 575 23.63 -25.05 -43.43
N HIS A 576 23.57 -23.72 -43.55
CA HIS A 576 24.20 -22.93 -44.61
C HIS A 576 25.56 -22.32 -44.24
N ILE A 577 25.93 -22.27 -42.96
CA ILE A 577 27.20 -21.70 -42.49
C ILE A 577 27.86 -22.68 -41.52
N GLY A 578 29.00 -23.24 -41.95
CA GLY A 578 29.71 -24.33 -41.27
C GLY A 578 30.00 -24.12 -39.77
N ASN A 579 29.96 -25.24 -39.05
CA ASN A 579 30.11 -25.38 -37.60
C ASN A 579 31.29 -24.62 -36.98
N MET A 580 30.99 -23.62 -36.12
CA MET A 580 31.87 -23.26 -35.00
C MET A 580 31.19 -23.64 -33.67
N ARG A 581 31.80 -24.60 -32.96
CA ARG A 581 31.40 -25.03 -31.61
C ARG A 581 32.14 -24.17 -30.59
N HIS A 582 31.43 -23.26 -29.91
CA HIS A 582 31.90 -22.69 -28.64
C HIS A 582 31.23 -23.41 -27.48
N ARG A 583 32.05 -23.95 -26.56
CA ARG A 583 31.62 -24.43 -25.25
C ARG A 583 31.06 -23.23 -24.47
N HIS A 584 29.77 -23.24 -24.15
CA HIS A 584 29.21 -22.28 -23.19
C HIS A 584 29.70 -22.65 -21.79
N GLN A 585 30.61 -21.85 -21.23
CA GLN A 585 30.70 -21.70 -19.79
C GLN A 585 29.43 -20.97 -19.33
N GLU A 586 28.66 -21.58 -18.43
CA GLU A 586 27.56 -20.90 -17.72
C GLU A 586 28.15 -19.78 -16.85
N HIS A 587 28.38 -18.62 -17.46
CA HIS A 587 28.62 -17.39 -16.71
C HIS A 587 27.33 -17.05 -15.95
N LYS A 588 27.47 -16.58 -14.70
CA LYS A 588 26.39 -15.92 -13.95
C LYS A 588 25.77 -14.85 -14.85
N SER A 589 24.60 -15.14 -15.41
CA SER A 589 23.93 -14.24 -16.35
C SER A 589 23.18 -13.20 -15.55
N ASN A 590 23.58 -11.94 -15.66
CA ASN A 590 22.89 -10.79 -15.06
C ASN A 590 21.66 -10.34 -15.88
N SER A 591 21.07 -11.28 -16.64
CA SER A 591 19.95 -11.01 -17.52
C SER A 591 18.63 -11.23 -16.77
N PRO A 592 17.68 -10.26 -16.79
CA PRO A 592 16.37 -10.41 -16.19
C PRO A 592 15.66 -11.66 -16.73
N THR A 593 15.33 -12.58 -15.85
CA THR A 593 14.96 -13.96 -16.20
C THR A 593 13.77 -14.44 -15.41
N LEU A 594 12.89 -15.20 -16.09
CA LEU A 594 11.80 -15.92 -15.44
C LEU A 594 12.19 -17.30 -14.99
N TYR A 595 11.72 -17.65 -13.80
CA TYR A 595 11.83 -18.95 -13.19
C TYR A 595 10.42 -19.44 -12.82
N LYS A 596 10.14 -20.72 -13.05
CA LYS A 596 8.83 -21.33 -12.75
C LYS A 596 9.02 -22.63 -11.99
N GLY A 597 8.24 -22.82 -10.93
CA GLY A 597 8.17 -24.07 -10.19
C GLY A 597 6.75 -24.42 -9.79
N HIS A 598 6.60 -25.65 -9.31
CA HIS A 598 5.33 -26.20 -8.85
C HIS A 598 5.51 -26.86 -7.50
N PHE A 599 4.48 -26.76 -6.67
CA PHE A 599 4.39 -27.45 -5.40
C PHE A 599 2.96 -27.91 -5.17
N SER A 600 2.78 -29.03 -4.47
CA SER A 600 1.46 -29.62 -4.28
C SER A 600 1.02 -29.56 -2.82
N ILE A 601 -0.23 -29.19 -2.61
CA ILE A 601 -0.89 -29.21 -1.30
C ILE A 601 -1.92 -30.34 -1.31
N ASN A 602 -1.69 -31.38 -0.51
CA ASN A 602 -2.41 -32.64 -0.63
C ASN A 602 -3.89 -32.55 -0.19
N SER A 603 -4.20 -31.71 0.79
CA SER A 603 -5.56 -31.56 1.32
C SER A 603 -5.92 -30.10 1.59
N THR A 604 -7.22 -29.80 1.58
CA THR A 604 -7.73 -28.47 1.94
C THR A 604 -7.40 -28.08 3.38
N SER A 605 -7.28 -29.04 4.30
CA SER A 605 -6.86 -28.80 5.69
C SER A 605 -5.42 -28.31 5.83
N MET A 606 -4.61 -28.45 4.78
CA MET A 606 -3.24 -27.95 4.72
C MET A 606 -3.15 -26.58 4.03
N LEU A 607 -4.25 -25.99 3.55
CA LEU A 607 -4.25 -24.62 3.02
C LEU A 607 -4.15 -23.64 4.18
N LYS A 608 -2.92 -23.17 4.39
CA LYS A 608 -2.53 -22.30 5.50
C LYS A 608 -1.68 -21.17 4.95
N ASP A 609 -1.60 -20.10 5.72
CA ASP A 609 -0.70 -19.00 5.42
C ASP A 609 0.74 -19.49 5.40
N THR A 610 1.57 -18.90 4.55
CA THR A 610 2.98 -19.24 4.44
C THR A 610 3.78 -18.02 4.02
N PHE A 611 5.10 -18.16 3.99
CA PHE A 611 6.02 -17.13 3.57
C PHE A 611 7.03 -17.73 2.61
N ILE A 612 7.36 -17.01 1.54
CA ILE A 612 8.42 -17.42 0.62
C ILE A 612 9.69 -16.68 1.01
N SER A 613 10.73 -17.41 1.41
CA SER A 613 12.06 -16.86 1.67
C SER A 613 12.83 -16.71 0.36
N PHE A 614 13.28 -15.49 0.09
CA PHE A 614 14.10 -15.16 -1.08
C PHE A 614 15.60 -15.13 -0.74
N CYS A 615 16.02 -15.62 0.43
CA CYS A 615 17.44 -15.73 0.75
C CYS A 615 18.20 -16.51 -0.35
N GLY A 616 19.29 -15.93 -0.84
CA GLY A 616 20.07 -16.46 -1.98
C GLY A 616 19.59 -16.00 -3.37
N TRP A 617 18.42 -15.38 -3.46
CA TRP A 617 17.99 -14.58 -4.62
C TRP A 617 18.44 -13.12 -4.45
N ASN A 618 18.21 -12.28 -5.46
CA ASN A 618 18.71 -10.92 -5.43
C ASN A 618 17.60 -9.87 -5.45
N LYS A 619 16.98 -9.60 -6.60
CA LYS A 619 15.92 -8.58 -6.70
C LYS A 619 14.90 -8.97 -7.75
N GLY A 620 13.62 -8.84 -7.44
CA GLY A 620 12.59 -9.14 -8.42
C GLY A 620 11.17 -9.05 -7.91
N ILE A 621 10.27 -9.71 -8.61
CA ILE A 621 8.86 -9.86 -8.26
C ILE A 621 8.45 -11.32 -8.33
N ALA A 622 7.44 -11.70 -7.54
CA ALA A 622 6.96 -13.08 -7.48
C ALA A 622 5.45 -13.17 -7.62
N PHE A 623 5.00 -14.29 -8.18
CA PHE A 623 3.60 -14.61 -8.37
C PHE A 623 3.30 -16.02 -7.86
N VAL A 624 2.20 -16.17 -7.13
CA VAL A 624 1.66 -17.46 -6.73
C VAL A 624 0.27 -17.59 -7.34
N ASN A 625 0.04 -18.62 -8.16
CA ASN A 625 -1.24 -18.83 -8.86
C ASN A 625 -1.80 -17.58 -9.56
N ASN A 626 -0.93 -16.78 -10.20
CA ASN A 626 -1.25 -15.53 -10.94
C ASN A 626 -1.46 -14.31 -10.04
N PHE A 627 -1.37 -14.47 -8.73
CA PHE A 627 -1.44 -13.36 -7.80
C PHE A 627 -0.04 -12.79 -7.58
N ASN A 628 0.16 -11.50 -7.87
CA ASN A 628 1.43 -10.82 -7.64
C ASN A 628 1.60 -10.53 -6.15
N ILE A 629 2.47 -11.31 -5.48
CA ILE A 629 2.71 -11.19 -4.04
C ILE A 629 3.70 -10.07 -3.69
N GLY A 630 4.22 -9.35 -4.70
CA GLY A 630 5.01 -8.14 -4.53
C GLY A 630 6.48 -8.30 -4.89
N ARG A 631 7.29 -7.31 -4.44
CA ARG A 631 8.72 -7.21 -4.72
C ARG A 631 9.55 -7.87 -3.64
N PHE A 632 10.61 -8.56 -3.99
CA PHE A 632 11.64 -9.03 -3.05
C PHE A 632 12.98 -8.36 -3.35
N TRP A 633 13.74 -8.04 -2.29
CA TRP A 633 15.10 -7.52 -2.40
C TRP A 633 15.99 -7.93 -1.21
N PRO A 634 16.17 -9.24 -0.96
CA PRO A 634 16.93 -9.80 0.17
C PRO A 634 18.37 -9.29 0.29
N LYS A 635 19.01 -8.90 -0.83
CA LYS A 635 20.37 -8.33 -0.83
C LYS A 635 20.45 -7.00 -0.09
N VAL A 636 19.36 -6.24 -0.09
CA VAL A 636 19.24 -4.92 0.54
C VAL A 636 18.48 -5.01 1.87
N GLY A 637 17.44 -5.85 1.92
CA GLY A 637 16.62 -6.02 3.12
C GLY A 637 15.82 -4.76 3.49
N PRO A 638 15.24 -4.69 4.70
CA PRO A 638 15.29 -5.74 5.72
C PRO A 638 14.37 -6.92 5.40
N GLN A 639 13.35 -6.74 4.55
CA GLN A 639 12.42 -7.82 4.22
C GLN A 639 13.06 -8.91 3.35
N CYS A 640 13.06 -10.15 3.83
CA CYS A 640 13.59 -11.31 3.11
C CYS A 640 12.54 -12.38 2.78
N THR A 641 11.34 -12.24 3.33
CA THR A 641 10.20 -13.10 3.01
C THR A 641 9.02 -12.31 2.48
N LEU A 642 8.27 -12.90 1.54
CA LEU A 642 6.95 -12.39 1.12
C LEU A 642 5.84 -13.24 1.70
N TYR A 643 4.81 -12.58 2.24
CA TYR A 643 3.61 -13.22 2.75
C TYR A 643 2.76 -13.81 1.60
N VAL A 644 2.30 -15.04 1.79
CA VAL A 644 1.41 -15.76 0.88
C VAL A 644 0.15 -16.16 1.67
N PRO A 645 -0.97 -15.44 1.50
CA PRO A 645 -2.21 -15.77 2.19
C PRO A 645 -2.81 -17.08 1.67
N ALA A 646 -3.37 -17.92 2.54
CA ALA A 646 -3.96 -19.20 2.15
C ALA A 646 -5.04 -19.09 1.03
N PRO A 647 -5.88 -18.04 0.96
CA PRO A 647 -6.85 -17.85 -0.11
C PRO A 647 -6.28 -17.84 -1.54
N ILE A 648 -4.99 -17.49 -1.72
CA ILE A 648 -4.37 -17.53 -3.06
C ILE A 648 -3.79 -18.91 -3.40
N LEU A 649 -3.75 -19.83 -2.44
CA LEU A 649 -3.34 -21.23 -2.61
C LEU A 649 -4.56 -22.10 -2.96
N LYS A 650 -4.29 -23.26 -3.55
CA LYS A 650 -5.32 -24.26 -3.86
C LYS A 650 -4.86 -25.67 -3.53
N GLN A 651 -5.81 -26.56 -3.28
CA GLN A 651 -5.53 -27.99 -3.18
C GLN A 651 -4.99 -28.49 -4.53
N GLY A 652 -4.01 -29.40 -4.48
CA GLY A 652 -3.31 -29.90 -5.65
C GLY A 652 -2.13 -29.00 -6.03
N GLU A 653 -1.83 -28.93 -7.33
CA GLU A 653 -0.66 -28.24 -7.85
C GLU A 653 -0.82 -26.72 -7.83
N ASN A 654 0.12 -26.03 -7.19
CA ASN A 654 0.27 -24.59 -7.17
C ASN A 654 1.46 -24.18 -8.03
N THR A 655 1.39 -23.02 -8.65
CA THR A 655 2.46 -22.49 -9.50
C THR A 655 3.12 -21.28 -8.84
N LEU A 656 4.44 -21.29 -8.78
CA LEU A 656 5.27 -20.15 -8.42
C LEU A 656 6.02 -19.65 -9.66
N VAL A 657 5.92 -18.36 -9.93
CA VAL A 657 6.68 -17.67 -10.96
C VAL A 657 7.51 -16.56 -10.31
N ILE A 658 8.81 -16.54 -10.58
CA ILE A 658 9.74 -15.50 -10.13
C ILE A 658 10.28 -14.78 -11.37
N PHE A 659 10.22 -13.46 -11.36
CA PHE A 659 10.96 -12.63 -12.30
C PHE A 659 12.14 -11.99 -11.55
N GLU A 660 13.33 -12.57 -11.73
CA GLU A 660 14.59 -12.16 -11.09
C GLU A 660 15.37 -11.25 -12.04
N LEU A 661 15.82 -10.10 -11.53
CA LEU A 661 16.40 -9.03 -12.33
C LEU A 661 17.92 -9.14 -12.45
N GLU A 662 18.60 -9.71 -11.45
CA GLU A 662 20.06 -9.80 -11.43
C GLU A 662 20.50 -11.25 -11.64
N TYR A 663 20.69 -12.00 -10.55
CA TYR A 663 21.11 -13.39 -10.61
C TYR A 663 20.27 -14.23 -9.65
N ALA A 664 19.97 -15.44 -10.07
CA ALA A 664 19.19 -16.38 -9.28
C ALA A 664 20.03 -17.11 -8.24
N ASN A 665 19.34 -17.74 -7.29
CA ASN A 665 19.93 -18.75 -6.42
C ASN A 665 20.61 -19.84 -7.28
N PRO A 666 21.87 -20.22 -7.02
CA PRO A 666 22.61 -21.20 -7.83
C PRO A 666 21.92 -22.56 -7.97
N ASP A 667 21.18 -22.99 -6.95
CA ASP A 667 20.45 -24.26 -6.95
C ASP A 667 19.06 -24.14 -7.60
N HIS A 668 18.68 -22.93 -8.01
CA HIS A 668 17.34 -22.55 -8.47
C HIS A 668 16.25 -23.05 -7.51
N THR A 669 16.49 -22.94 -6.20
CA THR A 669 15.54 -23.32 -5.16
C THR A 669 14.96 -22.11 -4.45
N ILE A 670 13.77 -22.28 -3.91
CA ILE A 670 13.08 -21.28 -3.07
C ILE A 670 12.41 -22.02 -1.91
N ASN A 671 12.38 -21.42 -0.73
CA ASN A 671 11.90 -22.09 0.48
C ASN A 671 10.61 -21.46 1.00
N PHE A 672 9.58 -22.28 1.22
CA PHE A 672 8.36 -21.90 1.91
C PHE A 672 8.51 -22.17 3.41
N VAL A 673 8.40 -21.12 4.21
CA VAL A 673 8.62 -21.12 5.66
C VAL A 673 7.35 -20.68 6.40
N SER A 674 7.24 -21.03 7.67
CA SER A 674 6.04 -20.78 8.49
C SER A 674 6.06 -19.43 9.23
N ALA A 675 7.12 -18.64 9.11
CA ALA A 675 7.26 -17.36 9.80
C ALA A 675 7.99 -16.34 8.90
N PRO A 676 7.67 -15.04 9.02
CA PRO A 676 8.36 -14.01 8.27
C PRO A 676 9.80 -13.83 8.77
N ASP A 677 10.70 -13.41 7.88
CA ASP A 677 12.09 -13.05 8.19
C ASP A 677 12.42 -11.65 7.66
N PHE A 678 12.82 -10.78 8.58
CA PHE A 678 13.30 -9.41 8.32
C PHE A 678 14.78 -9.23 8.69
N SER A 679 15.50 -10.33 8.98
CA SER A 679 16.92 -10.32 9.31
C SER A 679 17.81 -10.65 8.13
N CYS A 680 17.26 -11.32 7.11
CA CYS A 680 18.01 -11.78 5.93
C CYS A 680 19.19 -12.70 6.26
N ASN A 681 19.16 -13.35 7.43
CA ASN A 681 20.21 -14.25 7.86
C ASN A 681 20.09 -15.61 7.17
N LEU A 682 21.06 -15.93 6.32
CA LEU A 682 21.19 -17.23 5.64
C LEU A 682 21.19 -18.44 6.61
N ASN A 683 21.61 -18.24 7.86
CA ASN A 683 21.72 -19.30 8.88
C ASN A 683 20.35 -19.82 9.38
N MET A 684 19.26 -19.08 9.19
CA MET A 684 17.92 -19.54 9.61
C MET A 684 17.32 -20.60 8.68
N LEU A 685 17.94 -20.89 7.52
CA LEU A 685 17.51 -21.96 6.63
C LEU A 685 17.93 -23.37 7.11
N HIS A 686 18.82 -23.46 8.10
CA HIS A 686 19.35 -24.72 8.62
C HIS A 686 18.99 -25.02 10.07
N GLU A 687 18.31 -24.11 10.77
CA GLU A 687 17.86 -24.32 12.16
C GLU A 687 16.33 -24.29 12.24
N LYS A 688 15.69 -25.38 11.78
CA LYS A 688 14.50 -26.00 12.40
C LYS A 688 14.11 -27.30 11.73
#